data_AF-A0A261FLL4-F1
#
_entry.id   AF-A0A261FLL4-F1
#
_cell.length_a   1.000
_cell.length_b   1.000
_cell.length_c   1.000
_cell.angle_alpha   90.00
_cell.angle_beta   90.00
_cell.angle_gamma   90.00
#
_symmetry.space_group_name_H-M   'P 1'
#
loop_
_entity.id
_entity.type
_entity.pdbx_description
1 polymer ?
#
loop_
_entity_poly.entity_id
_entity_poly.type
_entity_poly.pdbx_seq_one_letter_code
_entity_poly.pdbx_strand_id
1 'polypeptide(L)'
;MTTSQQIRQPWMHDMRPIIAAPAQLWAEADGTVDAERPHAGAANLAGYYVGDTRILSRIVTAIDGEVPTPIAWSSPAKGRSVTSLVARNIDGPTVDPSVRVTETRELTPDALVERFEIASVIDEPVELDLAVTLRFDMATMQEIKGGSPSAAAGSGQVVLAVSHGGGQHAASDDVADVAGGDNGTNGAENNAGVGATPAPASTGTIPGAAHAPSALHVTYGGITVDVMPDSALAPIVSANGLNGTFTWHLTVPARGRSAVGLTISVSTAANAVTAATADCPWSAVTVTAADSRVADWVNTSLRDLAGLRMAIPALPHDEFLAAGAPWFFTLFGRDSLWAARFMLPLTTRTAMGTLRTLAHFQATESDPETNADPGKIMHELRAEPLVQSGAFDNGMHLPPLYYGTIDATPLWIILLAEALRWGAPEDEVRALLPNLEAALAWLRDWGDCDGDGFLEYIDRTGHGLSNQGWKDSGDSVRWNDGSIAEGPIALCEVQGYAYQAAVLGADLLDRFGRSGADEWRDWAAQLKTRFNEQFWVDDGRGRYPAIALDKHKRPVDSLTSNIGHLLGTGILDADGVADVVKRLSGSDMLSGYGVRTMSALAGGYWPESYHCGSVWAHDSAIVMNGLRAEGYEAEALRVAEGLVRAADTFGYQIPELYSGDEGESGPAPYPAACHPQAWSAASSVSVLALLLGLEPGAGTESGAATGAGTPAASPLAQGLHITKA
;
A
#
# COMPACT_ATOMS: atom_id res chain seq x y z
N MET A 1 26.21 -4.05 32.51
CA MET A 1 25.22 -4.77 31.68
C MET A 1 25.30 -4.17 30.29
N THR A 2 25.93 -4.86 29.36
CA THR A 2 25.86 -4.53 27.94
C THR A 2 24.42 -4.75 27.50
N THR A 3 23.64 -3.67 27.43
CA THR A 3 22.35 -3.70 26.74
C THR A 3 22.64 -4.04 25.30
N SER A 4 22.46 -5.29 24.89
CA SER A 4 22.23 -5.59 23.48
C SER A 4 21.12 -4.64 23.04
N GLN A 5 21.40 -3.75 22.08
CA GLN A 5 20.35 -2.93 21.49
C GLN A 5 19.26 -3.89 21.01
N GLN A 6 18.11 -3.85 21.67
CA GLN A 6 16.97 -4.66 21.27
C GLN A 6 16.57 -4.15 19.88
N ILE A 7 16.61 -5.05 18.88
CA ILE A 7 16.15 -4.74 17.53
C ILE A 7 14.65 -4.42 17.62
N ARG A 8 14.22 -3.31 16.99
CA ARG A 8 12.86 -2.79 17.04
C ARG A 8 12.40 -2.42 15.64
N GLN A 9 11.11 -2.62 15.37
CA GLN A 9 10.47 -2.11 14.15
C GLN A 9 10.67 -0.59 14.05
N PRO A 10 10.97 -0.05 12.85
CA PRO A 10 10.94 1.38 12.58
C PRO A 10 9.59 2.03 12.91
N TRP A 11 9.64 3.25 13.43
CA TRP A 11 8.45 4.12 13.50
C TRP A 11 8.38 4.99 12.25
N MET A 12 7.17 5.44 11.92
CA MET A 12 6.85 6.13 10.66
C MET A 12 5.74 7.19 10.79
N HIS A 13 5.24 7.43 11.99
CA HIS A 13 4.10 8.31 12.29
C HIS A 13 4.13 9.73 11.68
N ASP A 14 5.30 10.29 11.42
CA ASP A 14 5.53 11.64 10.88
C ASP A 14 6.32 11.62 9.57
N MET A 15 6.62 10.42 9.03
CA MET A 15 7.29 10.27 7.75
C MET A 15 6.37 10.61 6.58
N ARG A 16 6.97 10.99 5.46
CA ARG A 16 6.29 11.51 4.28
C ARG A 16 6.53 10.60 3.07
N PRO A 17 5.54 9.78 2.69
CA PRO A 17 5.64 8.93 1.52
C PRO A 17 5.25 9.68 0.24
N ILE A 18 5.87 9.30 -0.87
CA ILE A 18 5.27 9.43 -2.20
C ILE A 18 5.23 8.04 -2.85
N ILE A 19 4.13 7.72 -3.51
CA ILE A 19 3.88 6.38 -4.05
C ILE A 19 3.50 6.41 -5.53
N ALA A 20 4.02 5.44 -6.26
CA ALA A 20 3.65 5.12 -7.63
C ALA A 20 3.86 3.62 -7.80
N ALA A 21 2.87 2.82 -7.38
CA ALA A 21 3.00 1.37 -7.29
C ALA A 21 3.61 0.72 -8.55
N PRO A 22 4.58 -0.20 -8.39
CA PRO A 22 5.08 -0.78 -7.13
C PRO A 22 6.25 -0.02 -6.49
N ALA A 23 6.51 1.22 -6.92
CA ALA A 23 7.53 2.07 -6.33
C ALA A 23 6.98 2.91 -5.16
N GLN A 24 7.83 3.11 -4.15
CA GLN A 24 7.58 4.01 -3.03
C GLN A 24 8.87 4.71 -2.61
N LEU A 25 8.75 5.98 -2.19
CA LEU A 25 9.83 6.75 -1.60
C LEU A 25 9.39 7.28 -0.23
N TRP A 26 10.17 6.97 0.79
CA TRP A 26 9.95 7.38 2.17
C TRP A 26 10.99 8.41 2.59
N ALA A 27 10.52 9.56 3.07
CA ALA A 27 11.34 10.63 3.59
C ALA A 27 10.90 11.01 5.01
N GLU A 28 11.81 11.62 5.75
CA GLU A 28 11.51 12.30 7.02
C GLU A 28 10.57 13.50 6.80
N ALA A 29 10.05 14.06 7.90
CA ALA A 29 9.14 15.21 7.86
C ALA A 29 9.68 16.43 7.08
N ASP A 30 11.00 16.59 7.00
CA ASP A 30 11.69 17.66 6.29
C ASP A 30 12.10 17.31 4.84
N GLY A 31 11.78 16.10 4.37
CA GLY A 31 12.13 15.59 3.04
C GLY A 31 13.45 14.82 2.96
N THR A 32 14.18 14.68 4.07
CA THR A 32 15.44 13.93 4.13
C THR A 32 15.23 12.44 3.86
N VAL A 33 16.10 11.85 3.04
CA VAL A 33 16.15 10.40 2.77
C VAL A 33 17.50 9.86 3.23
N ASP A 34 17.58 9.43 4.49
CA ASP A 34 18.82 8.94 5.09
C ASP A 34 18.55 7.89 6.19
N ALA A 35 18.50 6.62 5.80
CA ALA A 35 18.26 5.50 6.71
C ALA A 35 19.41 5.22 7.69
N GLU A 36 20.59 5.83 7.49
CA GLU A 36 21.70 5.68 8.43
C GLU A 36 21.48 6.48 9.72
N ARG A 37 20.57 7.47 9.68
CA ARG A 37 20.14 8.23 10.86
C ARG A 37 18.96 7.51 11.52
N PRO A 38 19.03 7.19 12.82
CA PRO A 38 17.90 6.65 13.54
C PRO A 38 16.69 7.60 13.47
N HIS A 39 15.52 7.04 13.23
CA HIS A 39 14.24 7.75 13.29
C HIS A 39 13.55 7.39 14.60
N ALA A 40 13.19 8.40 15.39
CA ALA A 40 12.51 8.25 16.68
C ALA A 40 13.14 7.18 17.64
N GLY A 41 14.47 7.06 17.61
CA GLY A 41 15.22 6.13 18.46
C GLY A 41 15.24 4.67 17.98
N ALA A 42 14.77 4.38 16.77
CA ALA A 42 14.80 3.07 16.12
C ALA A 42 15.51 3.13 14.75
N ALA A 43 15.63 1.98 14.09
CA ALA A 43 16.07 1.91 12.70
C ALA A 43 15.13 2.74 11.81
N ASN A 44 15.66 3.31 10.73
CA ASN A 44 14.93 4.22 9.86
C ASN A 44 14.58 3.54 8.53
N LEU A 45 13.32 3.72 8.10
CA LEU A 45 12.82 3.18 6.85
C LEU A 45 12.97 4.15 5.66
N ALA A 46 13.58 5.32 5.84
CA ALA A 46 13.80 6.24 4.74
C ALA A 46 14.45 5.52 3.54
N GLY A 47 14.00 5.82 2.33
CA GLY A 47 14.56 5.19 1.14
C GLY A 47 13.63 5.12 -0.05
N TYR A 48 14.21 4.74 -1.18
CA TYR A 48 13.51 4.43 -2.43
C TYR A 48 13.40 2.91 -2.58
N TYR A 49 12.20 2.43 -2.86
CA TYR A 49 11.86 1.03 -2.96
C TYR A 49 11.17 0.73 -4.28
N VAL A 50 11.38 -0.49 -4.78
CA VAL A 50 10.61 -1.07 -5.87
C VAL A 50 10.23 -2.48 -5.44
N GLY A 51 8.92 -2.74 -5.32
CA GLY A 51 8.42 -3.96 -4.69
C GLY A 51 8.84 -4.07 -3.22
N ASP A 52 9.25 -5.27 -2.80
CA ASP A 52 9.68 -5.58 -1.43
C ASP A 52 11.18 -5.28 -1.18
N THR A 53 11.85 -4.52 -2.05
CA THR A 53 13.29 -4.22 -1.94
C THR A 53 13.54 -2.71 -1.84
N ARG A 54 14.30 -2.28 -0.83
CA ARG A 54 14.85 -0.92 -0.76
C ARG A 54 16.07 -0.81 -1.67
N ILE A 55 15.90 -0.07 -2.76
CA ILE A 55 16.95 0.18 -3.75
C ILE A 55 17.97 1.18 -3.20
N LEU A 56 17.49 2.28 -2.61
CA LEU A 56 18.33 3.31 -2.00
C LEU A 56 17.96 3.49 -0.53
N SER A 57 18.97 3.44 0.34
CA SER A 57 18.84 3.79 1.76
C SER A 57 19.16 5.25 2.04
N ARG A 58 19.82 5.95 1.11
CA ARG A 58 20.26 7.33 1.31
C ARG A 58 20.33 8.09 0.00
N ILE A 59 19.81 9.32 0.02
CA ILE A 59 19.94 10.34 -1.03
C ILE A 59 20.31 11.64 -0.32
N VAL A 60 21.57 12.07 -0.47
CA VAL A 60 22.06 13.29 0.19
C VAL A 60 22.62 14.26 -0.83
N THR A 61 22.07 15.47 -0.81
CA THR A 61 22.53 16.62 -1.57
C THR A 61 23.47 17.46 -0.71
N ALA A 62 24.56 17.94 -1.30
CA ALA A 62 25.48 18.89 -0.68
C ALA A 62 25.83 20.02 -1.65
N ILE A 63 26.00 21.23 -1.12
CA ILE A 63 26.49 22.42 -1.81
C ILE A 63 27.84 22.76 -1.17
N ASP A 64 28.92 22.77 -1.95
CA ASP A 64 30.31 22.96 -1.48
C ASP A 64 30.66 22.09 -0.26
N GLY A 65 30.15 20.85 -0.24
CA GLY A 65 30.38 19.87 0.82
C GLY A 65 29.48 19.99 2.05
N GLU A 66 28.58 20.97 2.13
CA GLU A 66 27.61 21.12 3.21
C GLU A 66 26.18 20.76 2.77
N VAL A 67 25.45 20.02 3.61
CA VAL A 67 24.04 19.69 3.34
C VAL A 67 23.18 20.95 3.55
N PRO A 68 22.48 21.47 2.53
CA PRO A 68 21.62 22.63 2.68
C PRO A 68 20.47 22.32 3.65
N THR A 69 20.00 23.35 4.37
CA THR A 69 18.98 23.17 5.41
C THR A 69 17.58 23.15 4.79
N PRO A 70 16.78 22.08 4.94
CA PRO A 70 15.40 22.06 4.48
C PRO A 70 14.55 23.04 5.30
N ILE A 71 13.69 23.79 4.62
CA ILE A 71 12.81 24.80 5.22
C ILE A 71 11.32 24.60 4.88
N ALA A 72 11.02 23.80 3.85
CA ALA A 72 9.66 23.42 3.50
C ALA A 72 9.66 22.14 2.66
N TRP A 73 8.62 21.33 2.84
CA TRP A 73 8.34 20.15 2.03
C TRP A 73 6.87 20.12 1.62
N SER A 74 6.58 19.62 0.43
CA SER A 74 5.19 19.41 -0.04
C SER A 74 5.11 18.26 -1.04
N SER A 75 3.93 17.62 -1.16
CA SER A 75 3.60 16.67 -2.22
C SER A 75 2.43 17.19 -3.07
N PRO A 76 2.71 18.01 -4.11
CA PRO A 76 1.67 18.72 -4.85
C PRO A 76 0.89 17.82 -5.83
N ALA A 77 1.40 16.63 -6.15
CA ALA A 77 0.78 15.69 -7.09
C ALA A 77 1.15 14.25 -6.72
N LYS A 78 0.39 13.29 -7.25
CA LYS A 78 0.70 11.86 -7.12
C LYS A 78 2.15 11.60 -7.55
N GLY A 79 2.89 10.86 -6.72
CA GLY A 79 4.28 10.49 -7.01
C GLY A 79 5.24 11.67 -7.08
N ARG A 80 4.88 12.87 -6.60
CA ARG A 80 5.74 14.06 -6.68
C ARG A 80 5.94 14.69 -5.32
N SER A 81 7.18 15.05 -4.99
CA SER A 81 7.50 15.90 -3.84
C SER A 81 8.41 17.06 -4.24
N VAL A 82 8.33 18.14 -3.47
CA VAL A 82 9.14 19.34 -3.62
C VAL A 82 9.65 19.76 -2.25
N THR A 83 10.98 19.81 -2.10
CA THR A 83 11.67 20.31 -0.91
C THR A 83 12.35 21.63 -1.23
N SER A 84 12.13 22.66 -0.41
CA SER A 84 12.89 23.91 -0.45
C SER A 84 13.98 23.87 0.60
N LEU A 85 15.22 24.11 0.20
CA LEU A 85 16.40 24.13 1.06
C LEU A 85 17.18 25.44 0.90
N VAL A 86 17.97 25.80 1.90
CA VAL A 86 18.85 26.98 1.87
C VAL A 86 20.31 26.58 2.13
N ALA A 87 21.21 27.05 1.27
CA ALA A 87 22.65 26.86 1.41
C ALA A 87 23.22 28.01 2.24
N ARG A 88 23.55 27.74 3.51
CA ARG A 88 24.04 28.77 4.45
C ARG A 88 25.55 29.00 4.38
N ASN A 89 26.26 28.09 3.74
CA ASN A 89 27.70 28.14 3.52
C ASN A 89 28.12 29.06 2.37
N ILE A 90 27.17 29.54 1.56
CA ILE A 90 27.43 30.55 0.53
C ILE A 90 27.08 31.92 1.10
N ASP A 91 28.12 32.74 1.31
CA ASP A 91 27.98 34.08 1.87
C ASP A 91 27.21 35.02 0.92
N GLY A 92 26.29 35.77 1.50
CA GLY A 92 25.52 36.81 0.83
C GLY A 92 25.82 38.22 1.36
N PRO A 93 25.25 39.26 0.75
CA PRO A 93 25.43 40.64 1.19
C PRO A 93 24.72 40.96 2.53
N THR A 94 23.88 40.05 3.02
CA THR A 94 23.09 40.22 4.26
C THR A 94 23.10 38.94 5.10
N VAL A 95 22.46 38.97 6.27
CA VAL A 95 22.28 37.79 7.13
C VAL A 95 21.28 36.77 6.57
N ASP A 96 20.48 37.15 5.58
CA ASP A 96 19.49 36.27 4.98
C ASP A 96 20.15 35.30 3.98
N PRO A 97 19.71 34.03 3.89
CA PRO A 97 20.25 33.07 2.94
C PRO A 97 20.11 33.57 1.50
N SER A 98 21.23 33.60 0.78
CA SER A 98 21.28 34.17 -0.58
C SER A 98 21.21 33.13 -1.69
N VAL A 99 21.30 31.84 -1.35
CA VAL A 99 21.16 30.71 -2.27
C VAL A 99 20.09 29.74 -1.76
N ARG A 100 19.13 29.44 -2.64
CA ARG A 100 18.07 28.45 -2.44
C ARG A 100 18.30 27.26 -3.35
N VAL A 101 18.10 26.05 -2.82
CA VAL A 101 18.02 24.81 -3.59
C VAL A 101 16.57 24.33 -3.55
N THR A 102 16.00 24.02 -4.72
CA THR A 102 14.69 23.36 -4.82
C THR A 102 14.92 21.96 -5.35
N GLU A 103 14.62 20.97 -4.52
CA GLU A 103 14.63 19.56 -4.89
C GLU A 103 13.23 19.15 -5.33
N THR A 104 13.10 18.60 -6.54
CA THR A 104 11.86 18.00 -7.03
C THR A 104 12.10 16.53 -7.31
N ARG A 105 11.29 15.68 -6.69
CA ARG A 105 11.27 14.24 -6.93
C ARG A 105 10.02 13.85 -7.69
N GLU A 106 10.19 13.07 -8.75
CA GLU A 106 9.09 12.46 -9.50
C GLU A 106 9.29 10.95 -9.51
N LEU A 107 8.30 10.22 -9.01
CA LEU A 107 8.30 8.78 -8.86
C LEU A 107 7.37 8.16 -9.91
N THR A 108 7.92 7.28 -10.73
CA THR A 108 7.18 6.37 -11.61
C THR A 108 7.30 4.94 -11.06
N PRO A 109 6.54 3.97 -11.58
CA PRO A 109 6.63 2.58 -11.13
C PRO A 109 8.02 1.94 -11.17
N ASP A 110 8.89 2.43 -12.04
CA ASP A 110 10.19 1.88 -12.36
C ASP A 110 11.33 2.91 -12.27
N ALA A 111 11.06 4.17 -11.93
CA ALA A 111 12.09 5.18 -11.84
C ALA A 111 11.82 6.25 -10.77
N LEU A 112 12.92 6.79 -10.25
CA LEU A 112 12.95 8.02 -9.45
C LEU A 112 13.74 9.09 -10.20
N VAL A 113 13.10 10.20 -10.50
CA VAL A 113 13.72 11.37 -11.12
C VAL A 113 13.99 12.42 -10.05
N GLU A 114 15.24 12.85 -9.93
CA GLU A 114 15.72 13.89 -9.03
C GLU A 114 16.09 15.14 -9.83
N ARG A 115 15.49 16.29 -9.51
CA ARG A 115 15.82 17.58 -10.12
C ARG A 115 16.20 18.60 -9.04
N PHE A 116 17.30 19.29 -9.28
CA PHE A 116 17.85 20.31 -8.39
C PHE A 116 17.87 21.64 -9.13
N GLU A 117 17.11 22.62 -8.65
CA GLU A 117 17.19 24.01 -9.11
C GLU A 117 17.90 24.86 -8.05
N ILE A 118 19.01 25.48 -8.41
CA ILE A 118 19.74 26.41 -7.56
C ILE A 118 19.43 27.82 -8.01
N ALA A 119 18.91 28.65 -7.11
CA ALA A 119 18.62 30.05 -7.34
C ALA A 119 19.47 30.94 -6.42
N SER A 120 20.09 31.97 -6.99
CA SER A 120 20.87 32.95 -6.24
C SER A 120 20.25 34.34 -6.37
N VAL A 121 20.34 35.15 -5.31
CA VAL A 121 20.02 36.59 -5.35
C VAL A 121 21.25 37.49 -5.37
N ILE A 122 22.46 36.90 -5.42
CA ILE A 122 23.75 37.61 -5.43
C ILE A 122 23.91 38.34 -6.78
N ASP A 123 24.42 39.57 -6.76
CA ASP A 123 24.58 40.43 -7.96
C ASP A 123 25.74 39.98 -8.88
N GLU A 124 26.49 38.96 -8.48
CA GLU A 124 27.62 38.35 -9.19
C GLU A 124 27.33 36.86 -9.45
N PRO A 125 27.89 36.25 -10.51
CA PRO A 125 27.82 34.80 -10.70
C PRO A 125 28.43 34.04 -9.51
N VAL A 126 27.78 32.95 -9.10
CA VAL A 126 28.22 32.09 -8.01
C VAL A 126 28.74 30.77 -8.59
N GLU A 127 30.00 30.47 -8.35
CA GLU A 127 30.56 29.14 -8.62
C GLU A 127 30.36 28.26 -7.40
N LEU A 128 29.81 27.07 -7.59
CA LEU A 128 29.58 26.10 -6.51
C LEU A 128 29.62 24.66 -7.03
N ASP A 129 29.87 23.73 -6.12
CA ASP A 129 29.79 22.30 -6.34
C ASP A 129 28.48 21.77 -5.78
N LEU A 130 27.62 21.23 -6.65
CA LEU A 130 26.48 20.43 -6.22
C LEU A 130 26.85 18.94 -6.29
N ALA A 131 26.81 18.26 -5.16
CA ALA A 131 27.05 16.82 -5.06
C ALA A 131 25.79 16.09 -4.60
N VAL A 132 25.47 14.97 -5.25
CA VAL A 132 24.39 14.05 -4.86
C VAL A 132 24.98 12.67 -4.63
N THR A 133 24.89 12.19 -3.39
CA THR A 133 25.35 10.85 -2.99
C THR A 133 24.17 9.92 -2.80
N LEU A 134 24.22 8.78 -3.50
CA LEU A 134 23.23 7.69 -3.48
C LEU A 134 23.84 6.46 -2.81
N ARG A 135 23.14 5.84 -1.86
CA ARG A 135 23.58 4.59 -1.21
C ARG A 135 22.66 3.43 -1.53
N PHE A 136 23.20 2.36 -2.10
CA PHE A 136 22.46 1.16 -2.51
C PHE A 136 22.63 0.03 -1.48
N ASP A 137 21.58 -0.34 -0.76
CA ASP A 137 21.65 -1.40 0.26
C ASP A 137 20.85 -2.66 -0.08
N MET A 138 19.86 -2.60 -0.97
CA MET A 138 19.06 -3.76 -1.41
C MET A 138 18.42 -4.51 -0.24
N ALA A 139 18.05 -3.80 0.82
CA ALA A 139 17.42 -4.37 2.00
C ALA A 139 16.02 -4.89 1.65
N THR A 140 15.67 -6.07 2.16
CA THR A 140 14.32 -6.62 2.01
C THR A 140 13.34 -5.91 2.95
N MET A 141 12.06 -5.87 2.59
CA MET A 141 11.01 -5.31 3.43
C MET A 141 10.95 -5.99 4.81
N GLN A 142 11.25 -7.28 4.88
CA GLN A 142 11.28 -8.06 6.12
C GLN A 142 12.43 -7.64 7.03
N GLU A 143 13.64 -7.39 6.49
CA GLU A 143 14.76 -6.85 7.27
C GLU A 143 14.41 -5.46 7.81
N ILE A 144 13.83 -4.59 6.98
CA ILE A 144 13.48 -3.23 7.37
C ILE A 144 12.39 -3.22 8.43
N LYS A 145 11.29 -3.94 8.21
CA LYS A 145 10.21 -4.12 9.20
C LYS A 145 10.74 -4.76 10.48
N GLY A 146 11.66 -5.70 10.37
CA GLY A 146 12.33 -6.34 11.49
C GLY A 146 13.29 -5.42 12.23
N GLY A 147 13.68 -4.26 11.68
CA GLY A 147 14.71 -3.37 12.24
C GLY A 147 16.15 -3.87 12.04
N SER A 148 16.35 -4.85 11.16
CA SER A 148 17.62 -5.50 10.89
C SER A 148 18.42 -4.77 9.80
N PRO A 149 19.76 -4.81 9.84
CA PRO A 149 20.60 -4.35 8.73
C PRO A 149 20.39 -5.19 7.47
N SER A 150 20.68 -4.60 6.29
CA SER A 150 20.68 -5.33 5.02
C SER A 150 21.75 -6.42 4.98
N ALA A 151 21.33 -7.68 4.75
CA ALA A 151 22.25 -8.78 4.47
C ALA A 151 22.97 -8.58 3.13
N ALA A 152 22.30 -8.04 2.10
CA ALA A 152 22.87 -7.81 0.77
C ALA A 152 24.03 -6.80 0.80
N ALA A 153 23.89 -5.74 1.60
CA ALA A 153 24.95 -4.75 1.82
C ALA A 153 26.14 -5.35 2.58
N GLY A 154 25.90 -6.30 3.50
CA GLY A 154 26.94 -6.97 4.28
C GLY A 154 27.67 -8.09 3.54
N SER A 155 27.04 -8.72 2.55
CA SER A 155 27.58 -9.89 1.83
C SER A 155 28.48 -9.54 0.64
N GLY A 156 28.49 -8.28 0.19
CA GLY A 156 29.24 -7.84 -0.99
C GLY A 156 28.60 -8.27 -2.33
N GLN A 157 27.32 -8.66 -2.32
CA GLN A 157 26.59 -9.09 -3.53
C GLN A 157 26.09 -7.93 -4.39
N VAL A 158 26.03 -6.71 -3.85
CA VAL A 158 25.64 -5.51 -4.59
C VAL A 158 26.86 -5.03 -5.39
N VAL A 159 26.78 -5.15 -6.72
CA VAL A 159 27.86 -4.74 -7.62
C VAL A 159 27.53 -3.38 -8.21
N LEU A 160 28.41 -2.41 -8.00
CA LEU A 160 28.26 -1.03 -8.45
C LEU A 160 29.42 -0.65 -9.39
N ALA A 161 29.09 -0.21 -10.59
CA ALA A 161 30.04 0.07 -11.67
C ALA A 161 29.79 1.47 -12.25
N VAL A 162 30.86 2.21 -12.53
CA VAL A 162 30.80 3.50 -13.21
C VAL A 162 31.16 3.29 -14.68
N SER A 163 30.30 3.74 -15.58
CA SER A 163 30.64 3.87 -16.99
C SER A 163 31.13 5.30 -17.25
N HIS A 164 32.33 5.45 -17.80
CA HIS A 164 32.85 6.74 -18.20
C HIS A 164 32.62 6.97 -19.70
N GLY A 165 32.11 8.14 -20.02
CA GLY A 165 31.87 8.62 -21.38
C GLY A 165 33.11 8.80 -22.24
N GLY A 166 33.80 7.72 -22.62
CA GLY A 166 34.83 7.72 -23.66
C GLY A 166 36.16 7.04 -23.30
N GLY A 167 36.47 5.97 -24.04
CA GLY A 167 37.83 5.56 -24.41
C GLY A 167 38.56 4.64 -23.43
N GLN A 168 38.62 3.34 -23.75
CA GLN A 168 39.73 2.50 -23.33
C GLN A 168 41.05 3.15 -23.76
N HIS A 169 41.73 3.84 -22.84
CA HIS A 169 43.18 3.90 -22.90
C HIS A 169 43.69 2.63 -22.24
N ALA A 170 44.10 1.67 -23.07
CA ALA A 170 44.98 0.60 -22.63
C ALA A 170 46.21 1.25 -21.98
N ALA A 171 46.28 1.19 -20.65
CA ALA A 171 47.54 1.32 -19.96
C ALA A 171 48.32 0.03 -20.25
N SER A 172 49.18 0.09 -21.26
CA SER A 172 50.26 -0.86 -21.41
C SER A 172 51.24 -0.62 -20.27
N ASP A 173 51.14 -1.42 -19.21
CA ASP A 173 52.23 -1.56 -18.26
C ASP A 173 53.34 -2.38 -18.93
N ASP A 174 54.45 -1.69 -19.18
CA ASP A 174 55.76 -2.27 -19.42
C ASP A 174 56.15 -3.17 -18.24
N VAL A 175 56.27 -4.48 -18.49
CA VAL A 175 57.17 -5.34 -17.74
C VAL A 175 57.99 -6.15 -18.73
N ALA A 176 59.28 -5.82 -18.78
CA ALA A 176 60.28 -6.55 -19.50
C ALA A 176 60.70 -7.84 -18.75
N ASP A 177 60.86 -8.89 -19.55
CA ASP A 177 61.91 -9.92 -19.50
C ASP A 177 61.75 -11.11 -18.52
N VAL A 178 61.61 -12.34 -19.03
CA VAL A 178 62.74 -13.25 -19.40
C VAL A 178 62.22 -14.62 -19.87
N ALA A 179 62.67 -14.98 -21.09
CA ALA A 179 62.99 -16.31 -21.67
C ALA A 179 61.98 -17.48 -21.75
N GLY A 180 61.84 -18.00 -22.98
CA GLY A 180 61.71 -19.45 -23.20
C GLY A 180 61.09 -19.91 -24.53
N GLY A 181 61.91 -20.10 -25.57
CA GLY A 181 61.80 -21.28 -26.46
C GLY A 181 60.89 -21.24 -27.71
N ASP A 182 61.43 -20.71 -28.80
CA ASP A 182 61.73 -21.41 -30.07
C ASP A 182 60.75 -22.48 -30.65
N ASN A 183 60.09 -22.18 -31.78
CA ASN A 183 60.31 -22.78 -33.13
C ASN A 183 59.11 -22.63 -34.08
N GLY A 184 59.40 -22.38 -35.37
CA GLY A 184 58.59 -22.97 -36.46
C GLY A 184 58.01 -22.09 -37.58
N THR A 185 58.86 -21.39 -38.35
CA THR A 185 58.88 -21.28 -39.84
C THR A 185 57.58 -21.29 -40.71
N ASN A 186 57.37 -20.15 -41.40
CA ASN A 186 57.37 -19.88 -42.86
C ASN A 186 56.55 -20.67 -43.92
N GLY A 187 55.91 -19.88 -44.81
CA GLY A 187 55.61 -20.13 -46.23
C GLY A 187 54.17 -19.72 -46.61
N ALA A 188 53.83 -18.53 -47.15
CA ALA A 188 54.13 -17.94 -48.47
C ALA A 188 53.75 -18.89 -49.63
N GLU A 189 52.91 -18.58 -50.62
CA GLU A 189 52.91 -17.44 -51.57
C GLU A 189 51.63 -17.42 -52.47
N ASN A 190 51.50 -16.30 -53.20
CA ASN A 190 50.88 -16.09 -54.54
C ASN A 190 49.43 -15.55 -54.62
N ASN A 191 49.07 -14.57 -55.48
CA ASN A 191 49.80 -13.61 -56.33
C ASN A 191 48.78 -12.63 -56.97
N ALA A 192 49.21 -11.39 -57.23
CA ALA A 192 48.78 -10.42 -58.27
C ALA A 192 47.31 -9.97 -58.39
N GLY A 193 46.97 -8.69 -58.63
CA GLY A 193 47.77 -7.49 -58.90
C GLY A 193 46.91 -6.30 -59.40
N VAL A 194 47.59 -5.15 -59.55
CA VAL A 194 47.25 -3.91 -60.32
C VAL A 194 46.08 -3.06 -59.78
N GLY A 195 46.13 -1.73 -59.56
CA GLY A 195 47.11 -0.67 -59.81
C GLY A 195 46.41 0.65 -60.23
N ALA A 196 46.49 1.69 -59.38
CA ALA A 196 46.34 3.16 -59.64
C ALA A 196 44.92 3.72 -59.97
N THR A 197 44.41 4.88 -59.51
CA THR A 197 44.87 6.07 -58.74
C THR A 197 43.63 6.90 -58.27
N PRO A 198 43.76 7.92 -57.38
CA PRO A 198 42.73 8.33 -56.41
C PRO A 198 41.81 9.49 -56.83
N ALA A 199 40.64 9.58 -56.20
CA ALA A 199 39.75 10.74 -56.20
C ALA A 199 39.79 11.45 -54.82
N PRO A 200 39.64 12.78 -54.75
CA PRO A 200 40.05 13.57 -53.60
C PRO A 200 39.07 13.46 -52.42
N ALA A 201 39.63 13.52 -51.22
CA ALA A 201 38.91 13.60 -49.96
C ALA A 201 37.96 14.81 -49.94
N SER A 202 36.68 14.54 -49.69
CA SER A 202 35.79 15.55 -49.12
C SER A 202 35.90 15.42 -47.61
N THR A 203 36.52 16.42 -46.98
CA THR A 203 36.47 16.64 -45.54
C THR A 203 35.06 17.10 -45.19
N GLY A 204 34.15 16.15 -45.06
CA GLY A 204 32.88 16.34 -44.38
C GLY A 204 33.12 16.21 -42.89
N THR A 205 33.17 17.34 -42.19
CA THR A 205 33.13 17.39 -40.72
C THR A 205 31.83 16.71 -40.28
N ILE A 206 31.91 15.50 -39.73
CA ILE A 206 30.78 14.86 -39.06
C ILE A 206 30.50 15.72 -37.81
N PRO A 207 29.25 16.17 -37.58
CA PRO A 207 28.88 16.88 -36.35
C PRO A 207 29.23 16.00 -35.15
N GLY A 208 29.83 16.62 -34.13
CA GLY A 208 30.40 15.94 -32.97
C GLY A 208 29.51 14.82 -32.43
N ALA A 209 30.08 13.62 -32.30
CA ALA A 209 29.50 12.57 -31.50
C ALA A 209 29.34 13.12 -30.09
N ALA A 210 28.08 13.29 -29.64
CA ALA A 210 27.79 13.61 -28.26
C ALA A 210 28.47 12.54 -27.40
N HIS A 211 29.40 12.95 -26.55
CA HIS A 211 30.00 12.07 -25.55
C HIS A 211 28.86 11.53 -24.68
N ALA A 212 28.71 10.20 -24.62
CA ALA A 212 27.75 9.59 -23.70
C ALA A 212 28.10 10.04 -22.27
N PRO A 213 27.15 10.52 -21.46
CA PRO A 213 27.45 10.97 -20.10
C PRO A 213 27.94 9.79 -19.25
N SER A 214 28.79 10.08 -18.25
CA SER A 214 29.16 9.06 -17.27
C SER A 214 27.93 8.65 -16.46
N ALA A 215 27.76 7.35 -16.21
CA ALA A 215 26.60 6.79 -15.54
C ALA A 215 26.99 5.77 -14.45
N LEU A 216 26.03 5.44 -13.60
CA LEU A 216 26.17 4.42 -12.57
C LEU A 216 25.28 3.22 -12.90
N HIS A 217 25.84 2.03 -12.82
CA HIS A 217 25.13 0.77 -13.03
C HIS A 217 25.25 -0.10 -11.78
N VAL A 218 24.13 -0.55 -11.21
CA VAL A 218 24.08 -1.42 -10.04
C VAL A 218 23.37 -2.72 -10.38
N THR A 219 23.90 -3.85 -9.93
CA THR A 219 23.26 -5.16 -10.10
C THR A 219 23.21 -5.95 -8.80
N TYR A 220 22.08 -6.60 -8.56
CA TYR A 220 21.86 -7.48 -7.40
C TYR A 220 20.69 -8.43 -7.67
N GLY A 221 20.87 -9.75 -7.55
CA GLY A 221 19.74 -10.69 -7.49
C GLY A 221 18.72 -10.61 -8.63
N GLY A 222 19.11 -10.23 -9.85
CA GLY A 222 18.19 -10.02 -10.98
C GLY A 222 17.54 -8.62 -11.06
N ILE A 223 17.90 -7.73 -10.12
CA ILE A 223 17.64 -6.30 -10.15
C ILE A 223 18.81 -5.59 -10.85
N THR A 224 18.49 -4.70 -11.78
CA THR A 224 19.43 -3.77 -12.40
C THR A 224 18.97 -2.35 -12.15
N VAL A 225 19.89 -1.47 -11.72
CA VAL A 225 19.62 -0.04 -11.52
C VAL A 225 20.58 0.77 -12.37
N ASP A 226 20.02 1.66 -13.18
CA ASP A 226 20.77 2.58 -14.02
C ASP A 226 20.52 4.00 -13.52
N VAL A 227 21.60 4.72 -13.16
CA VAL A 227 21.52 6.14 -12.79
C VAL A 227 22.17 6.99 -13.86
N MET A 228 21.33 7.77 -14.53
CA MET A 228 21.69 8.61 -15.67
C MET A 228 21.52 10.09 -15.31
N PRO A 229 22.50 10.97 -15.56
CA PRO A 229 22.28 12.40 -15.44
C PRO A 229 21.41 12.93 -16.59
N ASP A 230 20.42 13.76 -16.27
CA ASP A 230 19.46 14.33 -17.23
C ASP A 230 19.85 15.74 -17.69
N SER A 231 21.03 16.22 -17.27
CA SER A 231 21.50 17.58 -17.53
C SER A 231 22.43 17.66 -18.74
N ALA A 232 22.37 18.78 -19.47
CA ALA A 232 23.34 19.10 -20.52
C ALA A 232 24.78 19.23 -19.98
N LEU A 233 24.92 19.58 -18.70
CA LEU A 233 26.19 19.59 -17.99
C LEU A 233 26.48 18.20 -17.42
N ALA A 234 27.58 17.59 -17.85
CA ALA A 234 27.98 16.27 -17.37
C ALA A 234 28.59 16.35 -15.96
N PRO A 235 28.14 15.53 -14.99
CA PRO A 235 28.78 15.42 -13.69
C PRO A 235 30.06 14.60 -13.74
N ILE A 236 30.90 14.79 -12.72
CA ILE A 236 31.91 13.81 -12.33
C ILE A 236 31.20 12.72 -11.53
N VAL A 237 31.34 11.46 -11.96
CA VAL A 237 30.74 10.30 -11.31
C VAL A 237 31.82 9.49 -10.61
N SER A 238 31.59 9.17 -9.34
CA SER A 238 32.49 8.35 -8.54
C SER A 238 31.73 7.28 -7.75
N ALA A 239 32.43 6.21 -7.42
CA ALA A 239 31.91 5.07 -6.69
C ALA A 239 32.83 4.71 -5.52
N ASN A 240 32.27 4.51 -4.33
CA ASN A 240 32.99 4.03 -3.17
C ASN A 240 32.13 3.07 -2.34
N GLY A 241 32.45 1.77 -2.45
CA GLY A 241 31.62 0.71 -1.86
C GLY A 241 30.20 0.75 -2.44
N LEU A 242 29.22 0.97 -1.56
CA LEU A 242 27.80 1.05 -1.92
C LEU A 242 27.33 2.48 -2.26
N ASN A 243 28.24 3.45 -2.25
CA ASN A 243 27.92 4.85 -2.51
C ASN A 243 28.32 5.24 -3.94
N GLY A 244 27.38 5.78 -4.71
CA GLY A 244 27.65 6.49 -5.96
C GLY A 244 27.47 8.00 -5.74
N THR A 245 28.40 8.83 -6.21
CA THR A 245 28.31 10.29 -6.09
C THR A 245 28.43 10.97 -7.45
N PHE A 246 27.50 11.88 -7.71
CA PHE A 246 27.46 12.75 -8.88
C PHE A 246 27.78 14.19 -8.44
N THR A 247 28.84 14.77 -8.98
CA THR A 247 29.26 16.15 -8.67
C THR A 247 29.21 17.02 -9.92
N TRP A 248 28.46 18.12 -9.86
CA TRP A 248 28.42 19.15 -10.88
C TRP A 248 29.10 20.42 -10.38
N HIS A 249 30.04 20.93 -11.18
CA HIS A 249 30.59 22.27 -11.02
C HIS A 249 29.66 23.26 -11.73
N LEU A 250 28.94 24.08 -10.97
CA LEU A 250 27.88 24.96 -11.47
C LEU A 250 28.28 26.43 -11.36
N THR A 251 28.13 27.16 -12.46
CA THR A 251 28.00 28.61 -12.44
C THR A 251 26.52 28.98 -12.36
N VAL A 252 26.08 29.54 -11.24
CA VAL A 252 24.75 30.16 -11.11
C VAL A 252 24.87 31.62 -11.55
N PRO A 253 24.14 32.08 -12.59
CA PRO A 253 24.24 33.47 -13.03
C PRO A 253 23.87 34.46 -11.93
N ALA A 254 24.39 35.69 -12.01
CA ALA A 254 23.99 36.79 -11.14
C ALA A 254 22.45 36.92 -11.10
N ARG A 255 21.87 36.84 -9.90
CA ARG A 255 20.42 36.84 -9.65
C ARG A 255 19.64 35.81 -10.49
N GLY A 256 20.32 34.73 -10.87
CA GLY A 256 19.86 33.74 -11.83
C GLY A 256 19.58 32.38 -11.21
N ARG A 257 19.42 31.40 -12.11
CA ARG A 257 19.12 30.00 -11.77
C ARG A 257 19.94 29.06 -12.63
N SER A 258 20.32 27.93 -12.05
CA SER A 258 20.89 26.78 -12.76
C SER A 258 20.19 25.51 -12.29
N ALA A 259 20.06 24.52 -13.16
CA ALA A 259 19.39 23.28 -12.83
C ALA A 259 20.14 22.06 -13.37
N VAL A 260 20.14 20.99 -12.59
CA VAL A 260 20.66 19.67 -12.95
C VAL A 260 19.73 18.58 -12.41
N GLY A 261 19.92 17.35 -12.85
CA GLY A 261 19.11 16.23 -12.39
C GLY A 261 19.68 14.88 -12.80
N LEU A 262 19.11 13.83 -12.22
CA LEU A 262 19.39 12.45 -12.56
C LEU A 262 18.10 11.62 -12.53
N THR A 263 18.07 10.57 -13.34
CA THR A 263 17.04 9.53 -13.33
C THR A 263 17.65 8.23 -12.83
N ILE A 264 17.00 7.61 -11.85
CA ILE A 264 17.34 6.29 -11.28
C ILE A 264 16.30 5.31 -11.78
N SER A 265 16.64 4.53 -12.82
CA SER A 265 15.75 3.53 -13.41
C SER A 265 16.04 2.15 -12.83
N VAL A 266 14.99 1.40 -12.50
CA VAL A 266 15.07 0.07 -11.89
C VAL A 266 14.36 -0.92 -12.80
N SER A 267 15.04 -2.02 -13.12
CA SER A 267 14.48 -3.15 -13.85
C SER A 267 14.64 -4.43 -13.02
N THR A 268 13.58 -5.21 -12.94
CA THR A 268 13.50 -6.42 -12.11
C THR A 268 12.90 -7.56 -12.93
N ALA A 269 13.54 -8.73 -12.94
CA ALA A 269 13.06 -9.87 -13.73
C ALA A 269 11.83 -10.60 -13.15
N ALA A 270 11.49 -10.40 -11.86
CA ALA A 270 10.51 -11.23 -11.15
C ALA A 270 9.73 -10.46 -10.08
N ASN A 271 8.71 -9.68 -10.47
CA ASN A 271 7.75 -9.13 -9.50
C ASN A 271 6.45 -9.92 -9.55
N ALA A 272 5.93 -10.28 -8.37
CA ALA A 272 4.60 -10.88 -8.25
C ALA A 272 3.48 -9.91 -8.67
N VAL A 273 3.75 -8.60 -8.58
CA VAL A 273 2.85 -7.50 -8.93
C VAL A 273 3.55 -6.48 -9.83
N THR A 274 2.79 -5.78 -10.65
CA THR A 274 3.27 -4.73 -11.56
C THR A 274 2.39 -3.50 -11.44
N ALA A 275 2.80 -2.40 -12.05
CA ALA A 275 1.94 -1.23 -12.17
C ALA A 275 0.69 -1.56 -12.99
N ALA A 276 -0.46 -1.02 -12.58
CA ALA A 276 -1.66 -1.06 -13.41
C ALA A 276 -1.43 -0.26 -14.71
N THR A 277 -1.58 -0.92 -15.86
CA THR A 277 -1.43 -0.28 -17.18
C THR A 277 -2.66 0.50 -17.62
N ALA A 278 -3.82 0.18 -17.03
CA ALA A 278 -5.08 0.85 -17.26
C ALA A 278 -5.01 2.33 -16.85
N ASP A 279 -5.84 3.17 -17.44
CA ASP A 279 -6.11 4.50 -16.91
C ASP A 279 -6.90 4.44 -15.60
N CYS A 280 -6.59 5.34 -14.67
CA CYS A 280 -7.28 5.43 -13.38
C CYS A 280 -8.75 5.85 -13.61
N PRO A 281 -9.74 5.03 -13.19
CA PRO A 281 -11.14 5.28 -13.51
C PRO A 281 -11.73 6.51 -12.79
N TRP A 282 -11.05 7.03 -11.76
CA TRP A 282 -11.42 8.26 -11.04
C TRP A 282 -10.41 9.41 -11.24
N SER A 283 -9.53 9.35 -12.24
CA SER A 283 -8.53 10.41 -12.48
C SER A 283 -9.12 11.81 -12.67
N ALA A 284 -10.33 11.89 -13.22
CA ALA A 284 -11.05 13.13 -13.47
C ALA A 284 -12.10 13.46 -12.40
N VAL A 285 -12.17 12.67 -11.32
CA VAL A 285 -13.10 12.91 -10.22
C VAL A 285 -12.50 13.94 -9.28
N THR A 286 -13.28 14.97 -8.96
CA THR A 286 -12.94 15.96 -7.93
C THR A 286 -14.17 16.23 -7.08
N VAL A 287 -13.96 16.34 -5.78
CA VAL A 287 -14.99 16.69 -4.81
C VAL A 287 -14.83 18.14 -4.38
N THR A 288 -15.94 18.86 -4.31
CA THR A 288 -16.03 20.20 -3.73
C THR A 288 -17.12 20.20 -2.66
N ALA A 289 -16.95 20.97 -1.60
CA ALA A 289 -17.89 21.06 -0.48
C ALA A 289 -17.79 22.44 0.17
N ALA A 290 -18.85 22.88 0.87
CA ALA A 290 -18.77 24.09 1.68
C ALA A 290 -17.85 23.91 2.90
N ASP A 291 -17.82 22.69 3.46
CA ASP A 291 -16.83 22.28 4.45
C ASP A 291 -15.62 21.66 3.74
N SER A 292 -14.49 22.38 3.71
CA SER A 292 -13.30 21.94 2.97
C SER A 292 -12.76 20.60 3.47
N ARG A 293 -12.98 20.23 4.75
CA ARG A 293 -12.44 19.00 5.34
C ARG A 293 -12.91 17.75 4.60
N VAL A 294 -14.16 17.74 4.13
CA VAL A 294 -14.71 16.63 3.33
C VAL A 294 -14.02 16.56 1.96
N ALA A 295 -13.91 17.70 1.28
CA ALA A 295 -13.30 17.77 -0.04
C ALA A 295 -11.80 17.43 0.00
N ASP A 296 -11.06 17.98 0.97
CA ASP A 296 -9.63 17.79 1.13
C ASP A 296 -9.29 16.33 1.46
N TRP A 297 -10.08 15.68 2.33
CA TRP A 297 -9.93 14.26 2.65
C TRP A 297 -10.23 13.36 1.47
N VAL A 298 -11.36 13.54 0.79
CA VAL A 298 -11.71 12.68 -0.35
C VAL A 298 -10.72 12.87 -1.50
N ASN A 299 -10.37 14.11 -1.86
CA ASN A 299 -9.43 14.36 -2.96
C ASN A 299 -8.01 13.85 -2.67
N THR A 300 -7.57 13.90 -1.40
CA THR A 300 -6.29 13.30 -0.99
C THR A 300 -6.36 11.78 -1.07
N SER A 301 -7.42 11.18 -0.55
CA SER A 301 -7.64 9.73 -0.60
C SER A 301 -7.69 9.20 -2.05
N LEU A 302 -8.36 9.90 -2.96
CA LEU A 302 -8.42 9.51 -4.38
C LEU A 302 -7.05 9.56 -5.07
N ARG A 303 -6.18 10.53 -4.71
CA ARG A 303 -4.79 10.58 -5.19
C ARG A 303 -3.97 9.41 -4.65
N ASP A 304 -4.13 9.07 -3.38
CA ASP A 304 -3.45 7.95 -2.75
C ASP A 304 -3.87 6.61 -3.37
N LEU A 305 -5.17 6.38 -3.48
CA LEU A 305 -5.73 5.20 -4.16
C LEU A 305 -5.19 5.10 -5.59
N ALA A 306 -5.08 6.21 -6.32
CA ALA A 306 -4.49 6.21 -7.65
C ALA A 306 -3.01 5.78 -7.63
N GLY A 307 -2.27 6.11 -6.56
CA GLY A 307 -0.89 5.69 -6.30
C GLY A 307 -0.73 4.21 -5.92
N LEU A 308 -1.77 3.59 -5.35
CA LEU A 308 -1.79 2.20 -4.88
C LEU A 308 -2.22 1.19 -5.97
N ARG A 309 -2.58 1.64 -7.18
CA ARG A 309 -3.07 0.77 -8.27
C ARG A 309 -1.98 -0.16 -8.80
N MET A 310 -2.22 -1.46 -8.71
CA MET A 310 -1.36 -2.52 -9.22
C MET A 310 -2.14 -3.48 -10.12
N ALA A 311 -1.41 -4.35 -10.81
CA ALA A 311 -1.92 -5.50 -11.53
C ALA A 311 -0.98 -6.69 -11.29
N ILE A 312 -1.35 -7.88 -11.77
CA ILE A 312 -0.41 -9.01 -11.88
C ILE A 312 0.10 -9.13 -13.31
N PRO A 313 1.32 -9.67 -13.54
CA PRO A 313 1.86 -9.86 -14.90
C PRO A 313 0.93 -10.63 -15.85
N ALA A 314 0.19 -11.61 -15.33
CA ALA A 314 -0.72 -12.43 -16.11
C ALA A 314 -2.00 -11.69 -16.56
N LEU A 315 -2.39 -10.62 -15.84
CA LEU A 315 -3.61 -9.84 -16.06
C LEU A 315 -3.30 -8.34 -15.98
N PRO A 316 -2.47 -7.78 -16.88
CA PRO A 316 -1.91 -6.42 -16.74
C PRO A 316 -2.96 -5.30 -16.85
N HIS A 317 -4.17 -5.62 -17.30
CA HIS A 317 -5.30 -4.69 -17.45
C HIS A 317 -6.33 -4.80 -16.33
N ASP A 318 -6.23 -5.81 -15.46
CA ASP A 318 -7.09 -5.98 -14.29
C ASP A 318 -6.40 -5.36 -13.08
N GLU A 319 -6.79 -4.12 -12.81
CA GLU A 319 -6.27 -3.40 -11.66
C GLU A 319 -6.90 -3.89 -10.36
N PHE A 320 -6.08 -3.87 -9.30
CA PHE A 320 -6.51 -3.90 -7.91
C PHE A 320 -5.76 -2.81 -7.13
N LEU A 321 -6.14 -2.61 -5.87
CA LEU A 321 -5.49 -1.68 -4.96
C LEU A 321 -4.59 -2.45 -4.01
N ALA A 322 -3.30 -2.12 -3.96
CA ALA A 322 -2.39 -2.68 -2.96
C ALA A 322 -2.84 -2.30 -1.54
N ALA A 323 -2.65 -3.16 -0.55
CA ALA A 323 -3.18 -2.93 0.79
C ALA A 323 -2.61 -1.66 1.43
N GLY A 324 -1.28 -1.56 1.51
CA GLY A 324 -0.65 -0.52 2.33
C GLY A 324 0.83 -0.30 2.11
N ALA A 325 1.24 0.95 1.97
CA ALA A 325 2.66 1.29 2.00
C ALA A 325 3.12 1.52 3.46
N PRO A 326 4.29 0.99 3.89
CA PRO A 326 5.23 0.17 3.13
C PRO A 326 5.06 -1.34 3.34
N TRP A 327 4.42 -1.76 4.43
CA TRP A 327 4.51 -3.14 4.92
C TRP A 327 3.73 -4.16 4.09
N PHE A 328 2.65 -3.71 3.46
CA PHE A 328 1.65 -4.54 2.79
C PHE A 328 1.46 -4.07 1.34
N PHE A 329 2.53 -3.61 0.70
CA PHE A 329 2.47 -2.96 -0.61
C PHE A 329 2.45 -3.99 -1.76
N THR A 330 1.43 -4.86 -1.72
CA THR A 330 1.17 -5.95 -2.67
C THR A 330 -0.32 -6.33 -2.64
N LEU A 331 -0.70 -7.39 -3.35
CA LEU A 331 -2.06 -7.94 -3.35
C LEU A 331 -2.37 -8.64 -2.03
N PHE A 332 -3.31 -8.07 -1.28
CA PHE A 332 -4.04 -8.75 -0.20
C PHE A 332 -5.50 -8.89 -0.59
N GLY A 333 -6.05 -10.11 -0.53
CA GLY A 333 -7.40 -10.42 -0.99
C GLY A 333 -8.46 -9.61 -0.27
N ARG A 334 -8.51 -9.73 1.07
CA ARG A 334 -9.49 -9.01 1.90
C ARG A 334 -9.42 -7.49 1.73
N ASP A 335 -8.23 -6.91 1.82
CA ASP A 335 -8.02 -5.47 1.71
C ASP A 335 -8.47 -4.94 0.34
N SER A 336 -8.09 -5.65 -0.73
CA SER A 336 -8.49 -5.29 -2.10
C SER A 336 -10.00 -5.39 -2.29
N LEU A 337 -10.63 -6.42 -1.72
CA LEU A 337 -12.09 -6.60 -1.77
C LEU A 337 -12.83 -5.46 -1.07
N TRP A 338 -12.43 -5.09 0.15
CA TRP A 338 -13.04 -3.98 0.88
C TRP A 338 -12.79 -2.62 0.23
N ALA A 339 -11.55 -2.35 -0.20
CA ALA A 339 -11.24 -1.12 -0.89
C ALA A 339 -12.04 -1.00 -2.19
N ALA A 340 -12.14 -2.07 -2.98
CA ALA A 340 -12.96 -2.09 -4.18
C ALA A 340 -14.46 -1.94 -3.89
N ARG A 341 -14.96 -2.56 -2.81
CA ARG A 341 -16.36 -2.43 -2.36
C ARG A 341 -16.71 -0.98 -2.01
N PHE A 342 -15.84 -0.29 -1.28
CA PHE A 342 -16.03 1.14 -0.97
C PHE A 342 -15.94 2.06 -2.19
N MET A 343 -15.26 1.63 -3.26
CA MET A 343 -15.13 2.40 -4.50
C MET A 343 -16.32 2.23 -5.47
N LEU A 344 -17.23 1.29 -5.22
CA LEU A 344 -18.40 1.03 -6.07
C LEU A 344 -19.22 2.28 -6.42
N PRO A 345 -19.44 3.27 -5.52
CA PRO A 345 -20.15 4.50 -5.86
C PRO A 345 -19.46 5.35 -6.94
N LEU A 346 -18.17 5.18 -7.17
CA LEU A 346 -17.43 5.92 -8.20
C LEU A 346 -17.15 5.08 -9.45
N THR A 347 -16.91 3.77 -9.28
CA THR A 347 -16.53 2.87 -10.37
C THR A 347 -16.74 1.40 -10.02
N THR A 348 -17.22 0.62 -10.99
CA THR A 348 -17.24 -0.85 -10.90
C THR A 348 -15.98 -1.50 -11.50
N ARG A 349 -15.15 -0.74 -12.25
CA ARG A 349 -13.97 -1.28 -12.95
C ARG A 349 -12.95 -1.91 -12.00
N THR A 350 -12.68 -1.26 -10.87
CA THR A 350 -11.72 -1.73 -9.86
C THR A 350 -12.24 -2.96 -9.13
N ALA A 351 -13.54 -3.04 -8.87
CA ALA A 351 -14.18 -4.24 -8.34
C ALA A 351 -14.02 -5.41 -9.32
N MET A 352 -14.34 -5.22 -10.60
CA MET A 352 -14.23 -6.28 -11.60
C MET A 352 -12.79 -6.73 -11.86
N GLY A 353 -11.81 -5.82 -11.86
CA GLY A 353 -10.38 -6.15 -11.96
C GLY A 353 -9.89 -6.94 -10.73
N THR A 354 -10.28 -6.52 -9.53
CA THR A 354 -9.98 -7.23 -8.28
C THR A 354 -10.59 -8.64 -8.28
N LEU A 355 -11.87 -8.77 -8.65
CA LEU A 355 -12.57 -10.05 -8.69
C LEU A 355 -11.91 -11.04 -9.64
N ARG A 356 -11.54 -10.61 -10.86
CA ARG A 356 -10.83 -11.46 -11.84
C ARG A 356 -9.43 -11.83 -11.38
N THR A 357 -8.69 -10.89 -10.80
CA THR A 357 -7.35 -11.14 -10.28
C THR A 357 -7.38 -12.17 -9.15
N LEU A 358 -8.34 -12.07 -8.23
CA LEU A 358 -8.49 -13.04 -7.15
C LEU A 358 -9.03 -14.39 -7.63
N ALA A 359 -9.92 -14.40 -8.62
CA ALA A 359 -10.41 -15.61 -9.26
C ALA A 359 -9.30 -16.39 -9.98
N HIS A 360 -8.30 -15.69 -10.53
CA HIS A 360 -7.12 -16.32 -11.15
C HIS A 360 -6.32 -17.17 -10.15
N PHE A 361 -6.30 -16.78 -8.88
CA PHE A 361 -5.66 -17.52 -7.80
C PHE A 361 -6.66 -18.29 -6.92
N GLN A 362 -7.88 -18.54 -7.37
CA GLN A 362 -8.83 -19.32 -6.56
C GLN A 362 -8.31 -20.76 -6.42
N ALA A 363 -8.21 -21.24 -5.18
CA ALA A 363 -7.66 -22.56 -4.91
C ALA A 363 -8.54 -23.66 -5.53
N THR A 364 -7.91 -24.66 -6.15
CA THR A 364 -8.58 -25.83 -6.72
C THR A 364 -8.34 -27.11 -5.92
N GLU A 365 -7.37 -27.10 -5.02
CA GLU A 365 -6.92 -28.24 -4.23
C GLU A 365 -6.71 -27.80 -2.77
N SER A 366 -6.69 -28.77 -1.84
CA SER A 366 -6.38 -28.52 -0.44
C SER A 366 -4.89 -28.67 -0.21
N ASP A 367 -4.28 -27.68 0.42
CA ASP A 367 -2.86 -27.66 0.79
C ASP A 367 -2.68 -26.98 2.16
N PRO A 368 -2.31 -27.73 3.22
CA PRO A 368 -2.07 -27.19 4.54
C PRO A 368 -0.98 -26.11 4.58
N GLU A 369 0.09 -26.22 3.77
CA GLU A 369 1.23 -25.30 3.81
C GLU A 369 0.85 -23.88 3.38
N THR A 370 -0.02 -23.78 2.38
CA THR A 370 -0.57 -22.51 1.90
C THR A 370 -1.89 -22.14 2.57
N ASN A 371 -2.45 -23.02 3.42
CA ASN A 371 -3.80 -22.94 3.98
C ASN A 371 -4.91 -22.86 2.89
N ALA A 372 -4.65 -23.46 1.73
CA ALA A 372 -5.56 -23.50 0.61
C ALA A 372 -6.59 -24.62 0.79
N ASP A 373 -7.84 -24.36 0.38
CA ASP A 373 -8.90 -25.35 0.25
C ASP A 373 -9.70 -25.05 -1.03
N PRO A 374 -10.28 -26.05 -1.72
CA PRO A 374 -11.02 -25.84 -2.96
C PRO A 374 -12.08 -24.75 -2.88
N GLY A 375 -12.02 -23.77 -3.78
CA GLY A 375 -12.92 -22.62 -3.86
C GLY A 375 -12.48 -21.40 -3.03
N LYS A 376 -11.47 -21.54 -2.17
CA LYS A 376 -10.98 -20.46 -1.30
C LYS A 376 -10.27 -19.35 -2.09
N ILE A 377 -10.49 -18.10 -1.67
CA ILE A 377 -9.79 -16.92 -2.19
C ILE A 377 -8.55 -16.63 -1.31
N MET A 378 -7.43 -16.28 -1.95
CA MET A 378 -6.15 -16.06 -1.28
C MET A 378 -6.13 -14.86 -0.32
N HIS A 379 -5.24 -14.94 0.69
CA HIS A 379 -4.94 -13.90 1.66
C HIS A 379 -3.95 -12.88 1.09
N GLU A 380 -2.70 -13.29 0.79
CA GLU A 380 -1.67 -12.38 0.25
C GLU A 380 -0.78 -13.06 -0.81
N LEU A 381 -0.20 -12.24 -1.69
CA LEU A 381 0.72 -12.63 -2.74
C LEU A 381 2.03 -11.84 -2.60
N ARG A 382 3.17 -12.53 -2.59
CA ARG A 382 4.52 -11.97 -2.52
C ARG A 382 5.44 -12.62 -3.55
N ALA A 383 6.56 -11.96 -3.84
CA ALA A 383 7.58 -12.52 -4.73
C ALA A 383 8.38 -13.65 -4.05
N GLU A 384 8.62 -13.52 -2.74
CA GLU A 384 9.41 -14.45 -1.93
C GLU A 384 8.64 -14.85 -0.66
N PRO A 385 9.00 -15.99 -0.02
CA PRO A 385 8.41 -16.39 1.25
C PRO A 385 8.59 -15.31 2.32
N LEU A 386 7.56 -15.11 3.14
CA LEU A 386 7.65 -14.22 4.30
C LEU A 386 8.17 -15.02 5.48
N VAL A 387 9.33 -14.61 5.99
CA VAL A 387 9.90 -15.14 7.23
C VAL A 387 10.06 -13.98 8.20
N GLN A 388 9.38 -14.03 9.36
CA GLN A 388 9.57 -12.99 10.35
C GLN A 388 10.99 -13.05 10.93
N SER A 389 11.60 -11.88 11.10
CA SER A 389 12.96 -11.73 11.63
C SER A 389 13.07 -10.45 12.45
N GLY A 390 14.17 -10.32 13.19
CA GLY A 390 14.45 -9.12 14.00
C GLY A 390 13.45 -8.96 15.15
N ALA A 391 12.77 -7.82 15.20
CA ALA A 391 11.80 -7.49 16.25
C ALA A 391 10.61 -8.46 16.37
N PHE A 392 10.34 -9.26 15.34
CA PHE A 392 9.18 -10.16 15.25
C PHE A 392 9.55 -11.64 15.12
N ASP A 393 10.75 -12.06 15.49
CA ASP A 393 11.17 -13.47 15.38
C ASP A 393 10.38 -14.38 16.35
N ASN A 394 9.21 -14.85 15.89
CA ASN A 394 8.29 -15.73 16.59
C ASN A 394 8.09 -17.07 15.86
N GLY A 395 8.87 -17.33 14.80
CA GLY A 395 8.76 -18.52 13.96
C GLY A 395 7.70 -18.47 12.86
N MET A 396 7.01 -17.34 12.64
CA MET A 396 6.01 -17.20 11.58
C MET A 396 6.65 -17.27 10.19
N HIS A 397 6.08 -18.14 9.34
CA HIS A 397 6.53 -18.41 7.99
C HIS A 397 5.32 -18.57 7.05
N LEU A 398 5.23 -17.72 6.03
CA LEU A 398 4.16 -17.74 5.03
C LEU A 398 4.75 -17.99 3.63
N PRO A 399 4.15 -18.89 2.82
CA PRO A 399 4.53 -19.08 1.43
C PRO A 399 4.19 -17.84 0.58
N PRO A 400 4.82 -17.68 -0.61
CA PRO A 400 4.59 -16.52 -1.47
C PRO A 400 3.12 -16.32 -1.88
N LEU A 401 2.35 -17.40 -2.04
CA LEU A 401 0.91 -17.37 -2.22
C LEU A 401 0.26 -18.05 -1.02
N TYR A 402 -0.41 -17.28 -0.18
CA TYR A 402 -0.97 -17.75 1.09
C TYR A 402 -2.47 -17.51 1.14
N TYR A 403 -3.21 -18.44 1.75
CA TYR A 403 -4.68 -18.46 1.84
C TYR A 403 -5.20 -18.41 3.28
N GLY A 404 -4.39 -18.02 4.27
CA GLY A 404 -4.81 -17.88 5.67
C GLY A 404 -5.76 -16.70 5.92
N THR A 405 -6.92 -16.72 5.28
CA THR A 405 -8.04 -15.78 5.41
C THR A 405 -9.33 -16.57 5.48
N ILE A 406 -10.22 -16.23 6.42
CA ILE A 406 -11.55 -16.85 6.52
C ILE A 406 -12.65 -16.00 5.88
N ASP A 407 -12.39 -14.71 5.66
CA ASP A 407 -13.36 -13.72 5.21
C ASP A 407 -13.24 -13.35 3.72
N ALA A 408 -12.09 -13.54 3.07
CA ALA A 408 -11.92 -13.16 1.66
C ALA A 408 -12.90 -13.88 0.71
N THR A 409 -13.17 -15.17 0.91
CA THR A 409 -14.09 -15.94 0.06
C THR A 409 -15.53 -15.42 0.11
N PRO A 410 -16.18 -15.26 1.29
CA PRO A 410 -17.51 -14.66 1.32
C PRO A 410 -17.51 -13.20 0.85
N LEU A 411 -16.47 -12.41 1.15
CA LEU A 411 -16.35 -11.03 0.66
C LEU A 411 -16.24 -10.95 -0.87
N TRP A 412 -15.60 -11.92 -1.52
CA TRP A 412 -15.52 -11.99 -2.98
C TRP A 412 -16.90 -12.20 -3.60
N ILE A 413 -17.72 -13.09 -3.03
CA ILE A 413 -19.10 -13.33 -3.47
C ILE A 413 -19.95 -12.06 -3.32
N ILE A 414 -19.85 -11.40 -2.16
CA ILE A 414 -20.57 -10.16 -1.87
C ILE A 414 -20.19 -9.07 -2.88
N LEU A 415 -18.90 -8.86 -3.12
CA LEU A 415 -18.43 -7.85 -4.07
C LEU A 415 -18.92 -8.13 -5.50
N LEU A 416 -18.93 -9.38 -5.95
CA LEU A 416 -19.46 -9.75 -7.27
C LEU A 416 -20.94 -9.36 -7.44
N ALA A 417 -21.76 -9.65 -6.43
CA ALA A 417 -23.18 -9.32 -6.44
C ALA A 417 -23.42 -7.81 -6.36
N GLU A 418 -22.68 -7.10 -5.51
CA GLU A 418 -22.79 -5.64 -5.38
C GLU A 418 -22.28 -4.92 -6.61
N ALA A 419 -21.19 -5.37 -7.22
CA ALA A 419 -20.70 -4.81 -8.48
C ALA A 419 -21.77 -4.86 -9.57
N LEU A 420 -22.50 -5.97 -9.70
CA LEU A 420 -23.64 -6.08 -10.62
C LEU A 420 -24.76 -5.10 -10.28
N ARG A 421 -25.09 -4.93 -8.99
CA ARG A 421 -26.10 -3.95 -8.54
C ARG A 421 -25.71 -2.50 -8.87
N TRP A 422 -24.42 -2.19 -8.78
CA TRP A 422 -23.84 -0.90 -9.17
C TRP A 422 -23.61 -0.74 -10.68
N GLY A 423 -24.03 -1.71 -11.49
CA GLY A 423 -24.01 -1.61 -12.96
C GLY A 423 -22.77 -2.17 -13.64
N ALA A 424 -22.04 -3.09 -13.00
CA ALA A 424 -21.02 -3.88 -13.70
C ALA A 424 -21.63 -4.64 -14.89
N PRO A 425 -20.90 -4.82 -16.01
CA PRO A 425 -21.40 -5.54 -17.18
C PRO A 425 -21.80 -6.98 -16.84
N GLU A 426 -23.01 -7.38 -17.22
CA GLU A 426 -23.54 -8.72 -16.94
C GLU A 426 -22.71 -9.84 -17.58
N ASP A 427 -22.08 -9.60 -18.73
CA ASP A 427 -21.20 -10.55 -19.40
C ASP A 427 -19.90 -10.80 -18.64
N GLU A 428 -19.31 -9.76 -18.05
CA GLU A 428 -18.15 -9.91 -17.18
C GLU A 428 -18.51 -10.68 -15.90
N VAL A 429 -19.67 -10.40 -15.29
CA VAL A 429 -20.17 -11.16 -14.12
C VAL A 429 -20.47 -12.61 -14.49
N ARG A 430 -21.10 -12.84 -15.66
CA ARG A 430 -21.39 -14.19 -16.17
C ARG A 430 -20.14 -15.04 -16.34
N ALA A 431 -19.01 -14.43 -16.74
CA ALA A 431 -17.74 -15.12 -16.88
C ALA A 431 -17.17 -15.66 -15.55
N LEU A 432 -17.56 -15.05 -14.43
CA LEU A 432 -17.11 -15.42 -13.08
C LEU A 432 -18.04 -16.41 -12.35
N LEU A 433 -19.12 -16.87 -12.99
CA LEU A 433 -20.05 -17.83 -12.38
C LEU A 433 -19.41 -19.16 -11.95
N PRO A 434 -18.44 -19.76 -12.69
CA PRO A 434 -17.75 -20.96 -12.21
C PRO A 434 -16.99 -20.70 -10.90
N ASN A 435 -16.36 -19.54 -10.77
CA ASN A 435 -15.65 -19.14 -9.55
C ASN A 435 -16.62 -18.87 -8.40
N LEU A 436 -17.78 -18.26 -8.67
CA LEU A 436 -18.87 -18.08 -7.71
C LEU A 436 -19.36 -19.41 -7.16
N GLU A 437 -19.62 -20.40 -8.02
CA GLU A 437 -20.07 -21.72 -7.59
C GLU A 437 -19.02 -22.44 -6.73
N ALA A 438 -17.74 -22.32 -7.07
CA ALA A 438 -16.65 -22.87 -6.27
C ALA A 438 -16.50 -22.15 -4.92
N ALA A 439 -16.62 -20.82 -4.89
CA ALA A 439 -16.57 -20.03 -3.66
C ALA A 439 -17.75 -20.33 -2.73
N LEU A 440 -18.95 -20.48 -3.31
CA LEU A 440 -20.14 -20.92 -2.58
C LEU A 440 -19.90 -22.33 -2.00
N ALA A 441 -19.47 -23.29 -2.81
CA ALA A 441 -19.16 -24.64 -2.35
C ALA A 441 -18.14 -24.64 -1.19
N TRP A 442 -17.12 -23.77 -1.23
CA TRP A 442 -16.18 -23.61 -0.12
C TRP A 442 -16.87 -23.26 1.20
N LEU A 443 -17.86 -22.34 1.22
CA LEU A 443 -18.60 -21.98 2.43
C LEU A 443 -19.23 -23.19 3.13
N ARG A 444 -19.78 -24.13 2.34
CA ARG A 444 -20.49 -25.31 2.85
C ARG A 444 -19.54 -26.46 3.17
N ASP A 445 -18.52 -26.68 2.34
CA ASP A 445 -17.73 -27.91 2.35
C ASP A 445 -16.39 -27.79 3.10
N TRP A 446 -15.86 -26.56 3.24
CA TRP A 446 -14.51 -26.31 3.77
C TRP A 446 -14.42 -25.20 4.81
N GLY A 447 -15.38 -24.27 4.81
CA GLY A 447 -15.40 -23.15 5.75
C GLY A 447 -15.66 -23.57 7.20
N ASP A 448 -16.30 -24.72 7.41
CA ASP A 448 -16.61 -25.29 8.73
C ASP A 448 -15.71 -26.52 8.98
N CYS A 449 -14.68 -26.34 9.81
CA CYS A 449 -13.65 -27.36 9.98
C CYS A 449 -14.03 -28.51 10.93
N ASP A 450 -15.07 -28.35 11.75
CA ASP A 450 -15.49 -29.34 12.74
C ASP A 450 -16.97 -29.77 12.63
N GLY A 451 -17.72 -29.18 11.71
CA GLY A 451 -19.06 -29.61 11.30
C GLY A 451 -20.18 -29.09 12.21
N ASP A 452 -19.94 -28.05 13.01
CA ASP A 452 -20.93 -27.47 13.91
C ASP A 452 -21.86 -26.43 13.24
N GLY A 453 -21.58 -26.12 11.98
CA GLY A 453 -22.35 -25.21 11.15
C GLY A 453 -21.92 -23.75 11.21
N PHE A 454 -20.75 -23.44 11.76
CA PHE A 454 -20.10 -22.12 11.71
C PHE A 454 -18.81 -22.15 10.91
N LEU A 455 -18.49 -21.02 10.28
CA LEU A 455 -17.21 -20.87 9.59
C LEU A 455 -16.10 -20.58 10.61
N GLU A 456 -15.01 -21.33 10.53
CA GLU A 456 -13.89 -21.27 11.49
C GLU A 456 -12.54 -21.33 10.81
N TYR A 457 -11.56 -20.68 11.41
CA TYR A 457 -10.17 -20.81 10.98
C TYR A 457 -9.32 -21.57 11.99
N ILE A 458 -8.33 -22.27 11.43
CA ILE A 458 -7.23 -22.87 12.16
C ILE A 458 -5.98 -22.81 11.29
N ASP A 459 -4.85 -22.48 11.91
CA ASP A 459 -3.56 -22.72 11.30
C ASP A 459 -3.17 -24.20 11.46
N ARG A 460 -3.19 -24.94 10.34
CA ARG A 460 -2.91 -26.39 10.32
C ARG A 460 -1.41 -26.70 10.47
N THR A 461 -0.53 -25.72 10.24
CA THR A 461 0.93 -25.93 10.26
C THR A 461 1.58 -25.52 11.58
N GLY A 462 0.97 -24.58 12.32
CA GLY A 462 1.48 -24.03 13.57
C GLY A 462 2.51 -22.90 13.40
N HIS A 463 2.76 -22.46 12.17
CA HIS A 463 3.67 -21.35 11.84
C HIS A 463 3.05 -20.31 10.88
N GLY A 464 1.78 -20.49 10.52
CA GLY A 464 0.99 -19.53 9.76
C GLY A 464 0.36 -18.43 10.63
N LEU A 465 -0.65 -17.75 10.09
CA LEU A 465 -1.41 -16.76 10.85
C LEU A 465 -2.32 -17.46 11.88
N SER A 466 -2.14 -17.08 13.14
CA SER A 466 -2.97 -17.56 14.26
C SER A 466 -4.40 -17.01 14.22
N ASN A 467 -4.58 -15.79 13.71
CA ASN A 467 -5.90 -15.18 13.45
C ASN A 467 -6.03 -14.86 11.96
N GLN A 468 -7.14 -15.28 11.34
CA GLN A 468 -7.33 -15.21 9.87
C GLN A 468 -8.52 -14.32 9.44
N GLY A 469 -9.18 -13.64 10.39
CA GLY A 469 -10.11 -12.56 10.10
C GLY A 469 -9.38 -11.23 9.88
N TRP A 470 -10.13 -10.13 9.73
CA TRP A 470 -9.55 -8.81 9.53
C TRP A 470 -8.69 -8.33 10.71
N LYS A 471 -9.00 -8.76 11.94
CA LYS A 471 -8.14 -8.58 13.11
C LYS A 471 -7.13 -9.71 13.21
N ASP A 472 -6.12 -9.70 12.35
CA ASP A 472 -5.16 -10.82 12.16
C ASP A 472 -3.93 -10.80 13.10
N SER A 473 -3.82 -9.83 14.03
CA SER A 473 -2.77 -9.89 15.05
C SER A 473 -3.01 -11.07 15.99
N GLY A 474 -1.93 -11.74 16.44
CA GLY A 474 -2.06 -12.97 17.24
C GLY A 474 -2.73 -12.81 18.61
N ASP A 475 -2.96 -11.58 19.04
CA ASP A 475 -3.57 -11.23 20.32
C ASP A 475 -4.94 -10.55 20.17
N SER A 476 -5.55 -10.54 18.99
CA SER A 476 -6.74 -9.75 18.69
C SER A 476 -8.05 -10.29 19.30
N VAL A 477 -8.17 -11.62 19.41
CA VAL A 477 -9.37 -12.29 19.93
C VAL A 477 -9.20 -12.55 21.42
N ARG A 478 -9.75 -11.66 22.24
CA ARG A 478 -9.61 -11.70 23.70
C ARG A 478 -10.94 -11.84 24.41
N TRP A 479 -10.94 -12.48 25.57
CA TRP A 479 -12.01 -12.42 26.55
C TRP A 479 -12.10 -11.02 27.16
N ASN A 480 -13.22 -10.72 27.81
CA ASN A 480 -13.42 -9.43 28.47
C ASN A 480 -12.38 -9.17 29.60
N ASP A 481 -11.81 -10.22 30.20
CA ASP A 481 -10.72 -10.09 31.19
C ASP A 481 -9.34 -9.82 30.57
N GLY A 482 -9.24 -9.83 29.23
CA GLY A 482 -8.01 -9.58 28.47
C GLY A 482 -7.18 -10.83 28.14
N SER A 483 -7.56 -12.02 28.62
CA SER A 483 -6.94 -13.29 28.20
C SER A 483 -7.27 -13.61 26.73
N ILE A 484 -6.41 -14.38 26.06
CA ILE A 484 -6.55 -14.69 24.62
C ILE A 484 -7.39 -15.97 24.44
N ALA A 485 -8.30 -15.94 23.47
CA ALA A 485 -9.09 -17.11 23.10
C ALA A 485 -8.25 -18.15 22.34
N GLU A 486 -8.55 -19.43 22.52
CA GLU A 486 -7.83 -20.51 21.85
C GLU A 486 -8.60 -20.99 20.62
N GLY A 487 -7.88 -21.19 19.50
CA GLY A 487 -8.46 -21.66 18.24
C GLY A 487 -8.77 -23.17 18.20
N PRO A 488 -9.63 -23.65 17.26
CA PRO A 488 -10.28 -22.88 16.18
C PRO A 488 -11.21 -21.77 16.68
N ILE A 489 -11.36 -20.71 15.87
CA ILE A 489 -12.17 -19.54 16.22
C ILE A 489 -13.26 -19.35 15.16
N ALA A 490 -14.52 -19.25 15.60
CA ALA A 490 -15.66 -18.84 14.78
C ALA A 490 -15.96 -17.35 14.99
N LEU A 491 -15.48 -16.47 14.11
CA LEU A 491 -15.70 -15.02 14.22
C LEU A 491 -17.12 -14.61 13.87
N CYS A 492 -17.70 -13.66 14.60
CA CYS A 492 -19.08 -13.23 14.39
C CYS A 492 -19.29 -12.55 13.04
N GLU A 493 -18.41 -11.62 12.64
CA GLU A 493 -18.53 -10.88 11.38
C GLU A 493 -18.45 -11.82 10.17
N VAL A 494 -17.66 -12.89 10.27
CA VAL A 494 -17.50 -13.91 9.22
C VAL A 494 -18.81 -14.64 9.01
N GLN A 495 -19.56 -14.93 10.07
CA GLN A 495 -20.89 -15.54 9.93
C GLN A 495 -21.84 -14.58 9.22
N GLY A 496 -21.79 -13.28 9.55
CA GLY A 496 -22.53 -12.25 8.85
C GLY A 496 -22.21 -12.18 7.36
N TYR A 497 -20.92 -12.23 7.01
CA TYR A 497 -20.49 -12.27 5.60
C TYR A 497 -20.93 -13.55 4.91
N ALA A 498 -20.82 -14.71 5.57
CA ALA A 498 -21.21 -15.99 4.98
C ALA A 498 -22.72 -16.03 4.71
N TYR A 499 -23.53 -15.51 5.64
CA TYR A 499 -24.97 -15.33 5.44
C TYR A 499 -25.25 -14.42 4.23
N GLN A 500 -24.63 -13.24 4.19
CA GLN A 500 -24.82 -12.28 3.11
C GLN A 500 -24.38 -12.87 1.75
N ALA A 501 -23.24 -13.56 1.71
CA ALA A 501 -22.70 -14.22 0.54
C ALA A 501 -23.62 -15.33 0.02
N ALA A 502 -24.19 -16.16 0.90
CA ALA A 502 -25.12 -17.22 0.49
C ALA A 502 -26.41 -16.64 -0.11
N VAL A 503 -26.98 -15.60 0.49
CA VAL A 503 -28.20 -14.94 -0.03
C VAL A 503 -27.92 -14.26 -1.38
N LEU A 504 -26.86 -13.44 -1.46
CA LEU A 504 -26.51 -12.74 -2.70
C LEU A 504 -26.03 -13.70 -3.79
N GLY A 505 -25.33 -14.76 -3.43
CA GLY A 505 -24.93 -15.84 -4.33
C GLY A 505 -26.15 -16.55 -4.91
N ALA A 506 -27.15 -16.87 -4.09
CA ALA A 506 -28.42 -17.43 -4.57
C ALA A 506 -29.12 -16.51 -5.58
N ASP A 507 -29.13 -15.20 -5.33
CA ASP A 507 -29.72 -14.22 -6.26
C ASP A 507 -28.96 -14.15 -7.59
N LEU A 508 -27.63 -14.27 -7.57
CA LEU A 508 -26.83 -14.39 -8.79
C LEU A 508 -27.13 -15.70 -9.54
N LEU A 509 -27.25 -16.83 -8.83
CA LEU A 509 -27.59 -18.11 -9.46
C LEU A 509 -28.94 -18.01 -10.18
N ASP A 510 -29.98 -17.49 -9.53
CA ASP A 510 -31.29 -17.28 -10.15
C ASP A 510 -31.22 -16.33 -11.35
N ARG A 511 -30.55 -15.18 -11.20
CA ARG A 511 -30.43 -14.16 -12.26
C ARG A 511 -29.79 -14.71 -13.53
N PHE A 512 -28.82 -15.61 -13.40
CA PHE A 512 -28.12 -16.21 -14.53
C PHE A 512 -28.60 -17.63 -14.88
N GLY A 513 -29.71 -18.09 -14.30
CA GLY A 513 -30.32 -19.39 -14.61
C GLY A 513 -29.46 -20.60 -14.21
N ARG A 514 -28.71 -20.49 -13.11
CA ARG A 514 -27.92 -21.56 -12.49
C ARG A 514 -28.74 -22.23 -11.38
N SER A 515 -28.48 -23.52 -11.12
CA SER A 515 -29.20 -24.29 -10.10
C SER A 515 -28.65 -24.06 -8.68
N GLY A 516 -29.45 -24.36 -7.65
CA GLY A 516 -28.99 -24.41 -6.25
C GLY A 516 -29.31 -23.17 -5.41
N ALA A 517 -30.00 -22.17 -5.96
CA ALA A 517 -30.34 -20.94 -5.23
C ALA A 517 -31.17 -21.21 -3.95
N ASP A 518 -32.19 -22.06 -4.02
CA ASP A 518 -33.04 -22.40 -2.86
C ASP A 518 -32.24 -23.11 -1.75
N GLU A 519 -31.32 -24.01 -2.12
CA GLU A 519 -30.44 -24.70 -1.16
C GLU A 519 -29.55 -23.71 -0.40
N TRP A 520 -29.04 -22.67 -1.08
CA TRP A 520 -28.24 -21.61 -0.45
C TRP A 520 -29.06 -20.72 0.47
N ARG A 521 -30.31 -20.42 0.11
CA ARG A 521 -31.23 -19.68 1.00
C ARG A 521 -31.58 -20.48 2.26
N ASP A 522 -31.81 -21.78 2.12
CA ASP A 522 -32.04 -22.68 3.25
C ASP A 522 -30.80 -22.78 4.14
N TRP A 523 -29.60 -22.92 3.55
CA TRP A 523 -28.33 -22.92 4.28
C TRP A 523 -28.14 -21.62 5.07
N ALA A 524 -28.39 -20.46 4.44
CA ALA A 524 -28.31 -19.15 5.08
C ALA A 524 -29.32 -19.01 6.24
N ALA A 525 -30.56 -19.47 6.06
CA ALA A 525 -31.59 -19.43 7.11
C ALA A 525 -31.20 -20.27 8.34
N GLN A 526 -30.56 -21.42 8.12
CA GLN A 526 -30.06 -22.26 9.20
C GLN A 526 -28.88 -21.60 9.93
N LEU A 527 -27.92 -21.00 9.21
CA LEU A 527 -26.82 -20.24 9.80
C LEU A 527 -27.35 -19.09 10.66
N LYS A 528 -28.30 -18.31 10.14
CA LYS A 528 -28.96 -17.24 10.88
C LYS A 528 -29.60 -17.74 12.18
N THR A 529 -30.29 -18.87 12.14
CA THR A 529 -30.92 -19.47 13.32
C THR A 529 -29.87 -19.83 14.37
N ARG A 530 -28.83 -20.60 13.99
CA ARG A 530 -27.75 -21.01 14.91
C ARG A 530 -27.01 -19.81 15.51
N PHE A 531 -26.70 -18.81 14.69
CA PHE A 531 -26.01 -17.61 15.14
C PHE A 531 -26.79 -16.90 16.24
N ASN A 532 -28.09 -16.68 16.02
CA ASN A 532 -28.94 -15.99 16.99
C ASN A 532 -29.21 -16.79 18.27
N GLU A 533 -28.93 -18.09 18.29
CA GLU A 533 -29.02 -18.94 19.48
C GLU A 533 -27.72 -18.96 20.30
N GLN A 534 -26.54 -18.89 19.66
CA GLN A 534 -25.26 -19.23 20.31
C GLN A 534 -24.33 -18.04 20.56
N PHE A 535 -24.40 -16.97 19.77
CA PHE A 535 -23.40 -15.89 19.83
C PHE A 535 -23.69 -14.82 20.89
N TRP A 536 -24.79 -14.87 21.64
CA TRP A 536 -25.19 -13.72 22.47
C TRP A 536 -24.66 -13.78 23.91
N VAL A 537 -24.11 -12.66 24.36
CA VAL A 537 -23.63 -12.42 25.74
C VAL A 537 -24.26 -11.15 26.32
N ASP A 538 -24.14 -10.95 27.63
CA ASP A 538 -24.57 -9.73 28.33
C ASP A 538 -23.56 -9.40 29.45
N ASP A 539 -23.02 -8.19 29.43
CA ASP A 539 -22.03 -7.68 30.40
C ASP A 539 -22.68 -6.91 31.57
N GLY A 540 -24.00 -6.95 31.68
CA GLY A 540 -24.80 -6.17 32.62
C GLY A 540 -25.16 -4.75 32.14
N ARG A 541 -24.68 -4.33 30.95
CA ARG A 541 -25.03 -3.05 30.29
C ARG A 541 -25.95 -3.24 29.09
N GLY A 542 -26.24 -4.49 28.74
CA GLY A 542 -27.10 -4.88 27.64
C GLY A 542 -26.46 -6.01 26.86
N ARG A 543 -27.32 -6.77 26.19
CA ARG A 543 -26.94 -7.90 25.35
C ARG A 543 -26.22 -7.44 24.07
N TYR A 544 -25.27 -8.25 23.59
CA TYR A 544 -24.58 -8.09 22.30
C TYR A 544 -24.01 -9.43 21.80
N PRO A 545 -23.69 -9.55 20.50
CA PRO A 545 -22.97 -10.72 20.01
C PRO A 545 -21.53 -10.76 20.53
N ALA A 546 -21.09 -11.92 21.02
CA ALA A 546 -19.70 -12.25 21.27
C ALA A 546 -18.87 -12.05 19.99
N ILE A 547 -17.60 -11.62 20.14
CA ILE A 547 -16.69 -11.48 18.99
C ILE A 547 -16.51 -12.82 18.26
N ALA A 548 -16.50 -13.92 18.99
CA ALA A 548 -16.30 -15.25 18.45
C ALA A 548 -16.86 -16.37 19.35
N LEU A 549 -16.86 -17.59 18.83
CA LEU A 549 -16.80 -18.82 19.63
C LEU A 549 -15.36 -19.36 19.63
N ASP A 550 -14.88 -19.81 20.80
CA ASP A 550 -13.55 -20.44 20.94
C ASP A 550 -13.55 -21.94 20.58
N LYS A 551 -12.41 -22.62 20.71
CA LYS A 551 -12.27 -24.08 20.49
C LYS A 551 -13.24 -24.96 21.28
N HIS A 552 -13.82 -24.45 22.36
CA HIS A 552 -14.79 -25.14 23.21
C HIS A 552 -16.22 -24.65 22.95
N LYS A 553 -16.42 -23.89 21.88
CA LYS A 553 -17.69 -23.25 21.47
C LYS A 553 -18.24 -22.32 22.54
N ARG A 554 -17.36 -21.72 23.34
CA ARG A 554 -17.75 -20.75 24.36
C ARG A 554 -17.76 -19.35 23.73
N PRO A 555 -18.80 -18.54 23.96
CA PRO A 555 -18.86 -17.17 23.46
C PRO A 555 -17.78 -16.29 24.10
N VAL A 556 -16.87 -15.78 23.28
CA VAL A 556 -15.81 -14.84 23.69
C VAL A 556 -16.43 -13.47 23.93
N ASP A 557 -16.48 -13.06 25.20
CA ASP A 557 -17.41 -12.06 25.72
C ASP A 557 -16.95 -10.59 25.60
N SER A 558 -15.80 -10.31 24.98
CA SER A 558 -15.35 -8.94 24.78
C SER A 558 -16.23 -8.20 23.77
N LEU A 559 -16.65 -6.98 24.12
CA LEU A 559 -17.33 -6.09 23.20
C LEU A 559 -16.31 -5.45 22.26
N THR A 560 -16.49 -5.68 20.96
CA THR A 560 -15.59 -5.20 19.89
C THR A 560 -16.37 -4.62 18.73
N SER A 561 -15.69 -3.92 17.83
CA SER A 561 -16.29 -3.35 16.61
C SER A 561 -16.86 -4.40 15.64
N ASN A 562 -16.40 -5.65 15.73
CA ASN A 562 -16.81 -6.76 14.86
C ASN A 562 -18.34 -6.92 14.79
N ILE A 563 -19.05 -6.66 15.89
CA ILE A 563 -20.52 -6.76 15.91
C ILE A 563 -21.19 -5.79 14.93
N GLY A 564 -20.53 -4.67 14.61
CA GLY A 564 -21.04 -3.69 13.65
C GLY A 564 -20.96 -4.14 12.20
N HIS A 565 -20.13 -5.13 11.91
CA HIS A 565 -20.07 -5.76 10.59
C HIS A 565 -21.26 -6.71 10.34
N LEU A 566 -22.04 -7.04 11.36
CA LEU A 566 -23.29 -7.82 11.24
C LEU A 566 -24.45 -6.96 10.70
N LEU A 567 -24.39 -5.65 10.91
CA LEU A 567 -25.43 -4.71 10.45
C LEU A 567 -25.50 -4.67 8.93
N GLY A 568 -26.70 -4.70 8.36
CA GLY A 568 -26.93 -4.68 6.91
C GLY A 568 -26.70 -6.03 6.21
N THR A 569 -26.18 -7.05 6.91
CA THR A 569 -26.00 -8.40 6.33
C THR A 569 -27.31 -9.19 6.27
N GLY A 570 -28.24 -8.87 7.17
CA GLY A 570 -29.49 -9.62 7.38
C GLY A 570 -29.37 -10.82 8.32
N ILE A 571 -28.20 -11.10 8.92
CA ILE A 571 -28.05 -12.22 9.87
C ILE A 571 -28.75 -11.97 11.21
N LEU A 572 -28.89 -10.71 11.62
CA LEU A 572 -29.56 -10.33 12.87
C LEU A 572 -31.09 -10.29 12.69
N ASP A 573 -31.82 -10.44 13.79
CA ASP A 573 -33.21 -10.02 13.88
C ASP A 573 -33.31 -8.54 14.28
N ALA A 574 -34.52 -7.96 14.23
CA ALA A 574 -34.72 -6.53 14.48
C ALA A 574 -34.31 -6.10 15.90
N ASP A 575 -34.56 -6.95 16.90
CA ASP A 575 -34.17 -6.69 18.29
C ASP A 575 -32.64 -6.73 18.42
N GLY A 576 -31.99 -7.71 17.78
CA GLY A 576 -30.54 -7.85 17.75
C GLY A 576 -29.84 -6.68 17.05
N VAL A 577 -30.42 -6.15 15.97
CA VAL A 577 -29.94 -4.90 15.34
C VAL A 577 -29.99 -3.75 16.36
N ALA A 578 -31.11 -3.56 17.05
CA ALA A 578 -31.25 -2.49 18.04
C ALA A 578 -30.25 -2.63 19.20
N ASP A 579 -29.99 -3.85 19.68
CA ASP A 579 -28.99 -4.15 20.71
C ASP A 579 -27.57 -3.78 20.24
N VAL A 580 -27.18 -4.20 19.03
CA VAL A 580 -25.88 -3.87 18.44
C VAL A 580 -25.69 -2.37 18.27
N VAL A 581 -26.68 -1.67 17.71
CA VAL A 581 -26.61 -0.20 17.52
C VAL A 581 -26.44 0.50 18.87
N LYS A 582 -27.19 0.08 19.89
CA LYS A 582 -27.10 0.67 21.23
C LYS A 582 -25.73 0.47 21.85
N ARG A 583 -25.13 -0.73 21.75
CA ARG A 583 -23.81 -1.00 22.34
C ARG A 583 -22.70 -0.30 21.58
N LEU A 584 -22.72 -0.29 20.24
CA LEU A 584 -21.73 0.43 19.43
C LEU A 584 -21.80 1.95 19.62
N SER A 585 -22.98 2.51 19.86
CA SER A 585 -23.17 3.95 20.06
C SER A 585 -22.73 4.45 21.44
N GLY A 586 -22.33 3.54 22.34
CA GLY A 586 -21.83 3.86 23.67
C GLY A 586 -20.50 4.60 23.64
N SER A 587 -20.23 5.42 24.67
CA SER A 587 -19.00 6.20 24.77
C SER A 587 -17.74 5.33 24.96
N ASP A 588 -17.91 4.08 25.38
CA ASP A 588 -16.85 3.08 25.47
C ASP A 588 -16.45 2.51 24.09
N MET A 589 -17.31 2.62 23.08
CA MET A 589 -17.05 2.18 21.70
C MET A 589 -16.79 3.36 20.74
N LEU A 590 -17.62 4.40 20.75
CA LEU A 590 -17.37 5.60 19.94
C LEU A 590 -16.34 6.49 20.62
N SER A 591 -15.20 6.72 19.96
CA SER A 591 -14.14 7.59 20.45
C SER A 591 -14.32 9.06 20.09
N GLY A 592 -15.36 9.40 19.33
CA GLY A 592 -15.46 10.72 18.71
C GLY A 592 -14.61 10.87 17.44
N TYR A 593 -13.69 9.94 17.15
CA TYR A 593 -12.90 9.91 15.91
C TYR A 593 -13.21 8.68 15.06
N GLY A 594 -13.89 7.67 15.63
CA GLY A 594 -14.45 6.52 14.94
C GLY A 594 -14.91 5.48 15.95
N VAL A 595 -15.05 4.23 15.52
CA VAL A 595 -15.39 3.09 16.37
C VAL A 595 -14.09 2.45 16.87
N ARG A 596 -13.94 2.30 18.19
CA ARG A 596 -12.83 1.55 18.78
C ARG A 596 -12.94 0.08 18.43
N THR A 597 -11.79 -0.54 18.18
CA THR A 597 -11.71 -1.98 17.93
C THR A 597 -12.11 -2.82 19.14
N MET A 598 -12.01 -2.28 20.35
CA MET A 598 -12.43 -2.93 21.60
C MET A 598 -13.01 -1.88 22.55
N SER A 599 -14.02 -2.25 23.32
CA SER A 599 -14.60 -1.38 24.35
C SER A 599 -13.53 -0.91 25.33
N ALA A 600 -13.52 0.38 25.64
CA ALA A 600 -12.63 0.98 26.62
C ALA A 600 -12.84 0.45 28.06
N LEU A 601 -13.87 -0.38 28.28
CA LEU A 601 -14.16 -1.02 29.56
C LEU A 601 -13.60 -2.44 29.67
N ALA A 602 -13.14 -3.04 28.57
CA ALA A 602 -12.59 -4.39 28.56
C ALA A 602 -11.18 -4.43 29.16
N GLY A 603 -10.83 -5.51 29.84
CA GLY A 603 -9.49 -5.70 30.44
C GLY A 603 -8.36 -5.77 29.41
N GLY A 604 -8.67 -6.12 28.15
CA GLY A 604 -7.72 -6.13 27.04
C GLY A 604 -7.52 -4.78 26.33
N TYR A 605 -8.25 -3.74 26.71
CA TYR A 605 -8.22 -2.45 26.02
C TYR A 605 -6.90 -1.71 26.22
N TRP A 606 -6.31 -1.24 25.12
CA TRP A 606 -5.22 -0.28 25.12
C TRP A 606 -5.35 0.64 23.89
N PRO A 607 -5.40 1.98 24.04
CA PRO A 607 -5.68 2.89 22.93
C PRO A 607 -4.69 2.76 21.76
N GLU A 608 -3.43 2.43 22.02
CA GLU A 608 -2.40 2.18 21.00
C GLU A 608 -2.20 0.69 20.70
N SER A 609 -3.16 -0.17 21.00
CA SER A 609 -3.14 -1.57 20.56
C SER A 609 -3.67 -1.68 19.14
N TYR A 610 -2.96 -2.45 18.31
CA TYR A 610 -3.26 -2.62 16.89
C TYR A 610 -4.72 -3.05 16.64
N HIS A 611 -5.22 -4.07 17.35
CA HIS A 611 -6.60 -4.57 17.21
C HIS A 611 -7.43 -4.59 18.52
N CYS A 612 -6.86 -4.15 19.64
CA CYS A 612 -7.53 -4.17 20.96
C CYS A 612 -7.67 -2.77 21.58
N GLY A 613 -7.92 -1.74 20.77
CA GLY A 613 -8.33 -0.44 21.30
C GLY A 613 -8.21 0.73 20.33
N SER A 614 -7.35 0.64 19.32
CA SER A 614 -7.25 1.61 18.24
C SER A 614 -8.55 1.83 17.47
N VAL A 615 -8.59 2.88 16.64
CA VAL A 615 -9.64 3.11 15.64
C VAL A 615 -9.09 2.86 14.25
N TRP A 616 -9.85 2.14 13.43
CA TRP A 616 -9.59 1.92 12.02
C TRP A 616 -10.66 2.62 11.17
N ALA A 617 -10.24 3.39 10.16
CA ALA A 617 -11.17 4.14 9.32
C ALA A 617 -12.07 3.22 8.49
N HIS A 618 -11.52 2.10 8.00
CA HIS A 618 -12.28 1.11 7.23
C HIS A 618 -13.36 0.44 8.12
N ASP A 619 -13.00 -0.06 9.30
CA ASP A 619 -13.91 -0.67 10.29
C ASP A 619 -15.07 0.28 10.62
N SER A 620 -14.73 1.53 10.95
CA SER A 620 -15.72 2.58 11.21
C SER A 620 -16.66 2.80 10.01
N ALA A 621 -16.15 2.78 8.78
CA ALA A 621 -16.97 2.91 7.57
C ALA A 621 -17.86 1.70 7.31
N ILE A 622 -17.43 0.48 7.68
CA ILE A 622 -18.28 -0.72 7.61
C ILE A 622 -19.46 -0.57 8.57
N VAL A 623 -19.18 -0.21 9.84
CA VAL A 623 -20.22 0.05 10.84
C VAL A 623 -21.17 1.15 10.38
N MET A 624 -20.64 2.25 9.84
CA MET A 624 -21.43 3.36 9.29
C MET A 624 -22.37 2.91 8.16
N ASN A 625 -21.87 2.13 7.20
CA ASN A 625 -22.68 1.61 6.10
C ASN A 625 -23.76 0.65 6.60
N GLY A 626 -23.43 -0.21 7.58
CA GLY A 626 -24.40 -1.10 8.22
C GLY A 626 -25.49 -0.33 8.97
N LEU A 627 -25.13 0.69 9.76
CA LEU A 627 -26.09 1.57 10.43
C LEU A 627 -27.05 2.23 9.43
N ARG A 628 -26.50 2.75 8.32
CA ARG A 628 -27.29 3.35 7.24
C ARG A 628 -28.26 2.34 6.61
N ALA A 629 -27.79 1.13 6.31
CA ALA A 629 -28.62 0.06 5.73
C ALA A 629 -29.77 -0.37 6.64
N GLU A 630 -29.57 -0.32 7.96
CA GLU A 630 -30.59 -0.64 8.98
C GLU A 630 -31.50 0.55 9.35
N GLY A 631 -31.30 1.72 8.72
CA GLY A 631 -32.11 2.92 8.93
C GLY A 631 -31.70 3.84 10.09
N TYR A 632 -30.53 3.59 10.71
CA TYR A 632 -29.96 4.38 11.80
C TYR A 632 -29.07 5.52 11.25
N GLU A 633 -29.68 6.41 10.48
CA GLU A 633 -28.97 7.51 9.79
C GLU A 633 -28.26 8.48 10.75
N ALA A 634 -28.86 8.78 11.90
CA ALA A 634 -28.25 9.69 12.86
C ALA A 634 -26.95 9.12 13.45
N GLU A 635 -26.94 7.82 13.76
CA GLU A 635 -25.77 7.10 14.25
C GLU A 635 -24.70 6.98 13.16
N ALA A 636 -25.09 6.68 11.91
CA ALA A 636 -24.17 6.66 10.78
C ALA A 636 -23.49 8.02 10.59
N LEU A 637 -24.25 9.12 10.67
CA LEU A 637 -23.71 10.47 10.56
C LEU A 637 -22.74 10.82 11.68
N ARG A 638 -22.99 10.36 12.91
CA ARG A 638 -22.04 10.54 14.04
C ARG A 638 -20.70 9.86 13.78
N VAL A 639 -20.69 8.68 13.16
CA VAL A 639 -19.45 7.99 12.77
C VAL A 639 -18.74 8.76 11.66
N ALA A 640 -19.46 9.20 10.63
CA ALA A 640 -18.91 10.01 9.54
C ALA A 640 -18.28 11.32 10.03
N GLU A 641 -18.95 12.03 10.94
CA GLU A 641 -18.42 13.24 11.58
C GLU A 641 -17.13 12.98 12.34
N GLY A 642 -17.03 11.83 13.03
CA GLY A 642 -15.80 11.41 13.70
C GLY A 642 -14.64 11.19 12.74
N LEU A 643 -14.90 10.50 11.63
CA LEU A 643 -13.87 10.26 10.60
C LEU A 643 -13.40 11.56 9.93
N VAL A 644 -14.31 12.53 9.68
CA VAL A 644 -13.92 13.86 9.16
C VAL A 644 -13.06 14.63 10.16
N ARG A 645 -13.34 14.52 11.48
CA ARG A 645 -12.46 15.09 12.52
C ARG A 645 -11.10 14.40 12.56
N ALA A 646 -11.06 13.08 12.39
CA ALA A 646 -9.80 12.34 12.33
C ALA A 646 -8.98 12.76 11.11
N ALA A 647 -9.59 12.92 9.93
CA ALA A 647 -8.93 13.37 8.72
C ALA A 647 -8.16 14.68 8.92
N ASP A 648 -8.79 15.67 9.56
CA ASP A 648 -8.18 16.97 9.86
C ASP A 648 -6.91 16.84 10.73
N THR A 649 -6.92 15.91 11.69
CA THR A 649 -5.76 15.64 12.59
C THR A 649 -4.56 15.07 11.83
N PHE A 650 -4.80 14.29 10.77
CA PHE A 650 -3.76 13.63 9.98
C PHE A 650 -3.45 14.33 8.65
N GLY A 651 -3.77 15.62 8.52
CA GLY A 651 -3.51 16.38 7.29
C GLY A 651 -4.24 15.81 6.08
N TYR A 652 -5.45 15.29 6.30
CA TYR A 652 -6.36 14.70 5.32
C TYR A 652 -5.87 13.40 4.67
N GLN A 653 -4.83 12.78 5.23
CA GLN A 653 -4.30 11.49 4.84
C GLN A 653 -4.36 10.55 6.05
N ILE A 654 -5.53 9.96 6.29
CA ILE A 654 -5.74 9.08 7.45
C ILE A 654 -4.86 7.83 7.30
N PRO A 655 -4.07 7.46 8.33
CA PRO A 655 -3.28 6.23 8.32
C PRO A 655 -4.14 4.96 8.37
N GLU A 656 -3.49 3.81 8.33
CA GLU A 656 -4.11 2.50 8.54
C GLU A 656 -4.99 2.48 9.81
N LEU A 657 -4.45 2.98 10.92
CA LEU A 657 -5.10 3.08 12.23
C LEU A 657 -4.52 4.23 13.06
N TYR A 658 -5.25 4.63 14.11
CA TYR A 658 -4.82 5.64 15.08
C TYR A 658 -5.36 5.32 16.48
N SER A 659 -4.93 6.10 17.48
CA SER A 659 -5.27 5.88 18.88
C SER A 659 -6.78 5.80 19.11
N GLY A 660 -7.15 4.91 20.04
CA GLY A 660 -8.51 4.72 20.54
C GLY A 660 -9.04 5.85 21.41
N ASP A 661 -8.20 6.75 21.89
CA ASP A 661 -8.59 7.86 22.76
C ASP A 661 -8.77 9.18 22.00
N GLU A 662 -9.41 10.15 22.66
CA GLU A 662 -9.67 11.46 22.05
C GLU A 662 -8.41 12.33 21.97
N GLY A 663 -7.46 12.14 22.88
CA GLY A 663 -6.32 13.04 23.07
C GLY A 663 -6.71 14.49 23.41
N GLU A 664 -5.73 15.35 23.68
CA GLU A 664 -5.99 16.79 23.88
C GLU A 664 -6.11 17.56 22.54
N SER A 665 -5.45 17.07 21.49
CA SER A 665 -5.38 17.72 20.16
C SER A 665 -5.91 16.83 19.04
N GLY A 666 -6.73 15.84 19.38
CA GLY A 666 -7.11 14.75 18.50
C GLY A 666 -6.33 13.46 18.78
N PRO A 667 -6.70 12.35 18.10
CA PRO A 667 -6.14 11.04 18.36
C PRO A 667 -4.66 11.01 17.96
N ALA A 668 -3.84 10.36 18.78
CA ALA A 668 -2.44 10.17 18.46
C ALA A 668 -2.25 9.22 17.26
N PRO A 669 -1.23 9.44 16.40
CA PRO A 669 -0.91 8.52 15.32
C PRO A 669 -0.41 7.17 15.89
N TYR A 670 -0.79 6.07 15.25
CA TYR A 670 -0.18 4.78 15.55
C TYR A 670 1.24 4.71 14.94
N PRO A 671 2.29 4.42 15.73
CA PRO A 671 3.68 4.65 15.29
C PRO A 671 4.12 3.93 14.02
N ALA A 672 3.58 2.73 13.74
CA ALA A 672 4.02 1.87 12.64
C ALA A 672 2.94 1.68 11.55
N ALA A 673 1.91 2.52 11.53
CA ALA A 673 0.75 2.37 10.64
C ALA A 673 1.12 2.61 9.17
N CYS A 674 0.58 1.78 8.27
CA CYS A 674 0.71 2.05 6.84
C CYS A 674 0.11 3.43 6.48
N HIS A 675 0.76 4.09 5.53
CA HIS A 675 0.39 5.43 5.08
C HIS A 675 0.91 5.63 3.64
N PRO A 676 0.03 5.77 2.62
CA PRO A 676 -1.40 5.52 2.67
C PRO A 676 -1.75 4.03 2.79
N GLN A 677 -2.97 3.75 3.24
CA GLN A 677 -3.59 2.43 3.30
C GLN A 677 -4.88 2.42 2.48
N ALA A 678 -5.05 1.45 1.58
CA ALA A 678 -6.13 1.43 0.59
C ALA A 678 -7.54 1.44 1.23
N TRP A 679 -7.81 0.57 2.19
CA TRP A 679 -9.14 0.54 2.81
C TRP A 679 -9.46 1.79 3.66
N SER A 680 -8.44 2.48 4.18
CA SER A 680 -8.59 3.71 4.95
C SER A 680 -8.85 4.88 4.01
N ALA A 681 -8.10 4.97 2.91
CA ALA A 681 -8.35 5.97 1.87
C ALA A 681 -9.73 5.75 1.21
N ALA A 682 -10.09 4.50 0.88
CA ALA A 682 -11.37 4.17 0.25
C ALA A 682 -12.57 4.42 1.19
N SER A 683 -12.38 4.39 2.52
CA SER A 683 -13.43 4.76 3.48
C SER A 683 -13.99 6.18 3.27
N SER A 684 -13.18 7.10 2.75
CA SER A 684 -13.62 8.47 2.40
C SER A 684 -14.72 8.48 1.35
N VAL A 685 -14.72 7.50 0.43
CA VAL A 685 -15.76 7.34 -0.61
C VAL A 685 -17.05 6.81 -0.01
N SER A 686 -16.97 5.98 1.05
CA SER A 686 -18.17 5.58 1.80
C SER A 686 -18.80 6.77 2.53
N VAL A 687 -17.98 7.64 3.15
CA VAL A 687 -18.49 8.86 3.79
C VAL A 687 -19.11 9.80 2.75
N LEU A 688 -18.46 9.99 1.59
CA LEU A 688 -19.01 10.74 0.46
C LEU A 688 -20.38 10.18 0.02
N ALA A 689 -20.47 8.85 -0.14
CA ALA A 689 -21.69 8.19 -0.55
C ALA A 689 -22.83 8.37 0.46
N LEU A 690 -22.54 8.27 1.77
CA LEU A 690 -23.51 8.56 2.83
C LEU A 690 -24.03 10.00 2.74
N LEU A 691 -23.13 10.97 2.66
CA LEU A 691 -23.49 12.40 2.66
C LEU A 691 -24.30 12.81 1.44
N LEU A 692 -24.03 12.21 0.28
CA LEU A 692 -24.78 12.44 -0.96
C LEU A 692 -26.02 11.55 -1.12
N GLY A 693 -26.19 10.54 -0.25
CA GLY A 693 -27.23 9.53 -0.38
C GLY A 693 -27.11 8.69 -1.66
N LEU A 694 -25.89 8.32 -2.05
CA LEU A 694 -25.66 7.52 -3.25
C LEU A 694 -26.08 6.07 -3.04
N GLU A 695 -26.92 5.57 -3.94
CA GLU A 695 -27.43 4.18 -3.90
C GLU A 695 -27.30 3.52 -5.29
N PRO A 696 -27.15 2.19 -5.36
CA PRO A 696 -27.16 1.47 -6.63
C PRO A 696 -28.52 1.59 -7.31
N GLY A 697 -28.55 2.00 -8.59
CA GLY A 697 -29.72 1.85 -9.46
C GLY A 697 -30.62 3.06 -9.74
N ALA A 698 -30.29 4.29 -9.33
CA ALA A 698 -31.05 5.49 -9.77
C ALA A 698 -30.40 6.20 -10.98
N GLY A 699 -30.25 5.49 -12.09
CA GLY A 699 -29.68 6.05 -13.32
C GLY A 699 -29.90 5.18 -14.55
N THR A 700 -31.15 4.89 -14.91
CA THR A 700 -31.44 4.40 -16.27
C THR A 700 -31.31 5.57 -17.25
N GLU A 701 -30.47 5.38 -18.28
CA GLU A 701 -30.33 6.23 -19.47
C GLU A 701 -29.49 7.53 -19.36
N SER A 702 -28.24 7.47 -18.85
CA SER A 702 -27.10 8.24 -19.42
C SER A 702 -25.81 8.06 -18.58
N GLY A 703 -25.13 6.92 -18.64
CA GLY A 703 -23.69 6.82 -18.26
C GLY A 703 -23.25 7.28 -16.86
N ALA A 704 -24.17 7.62 -15.95
CA ALA A 704 -23.92 7.99 -14.56
C ALA A 704 -24.45 6.85 -13.69
N ALA A 705 -23.55 6.00 -13.20
CA ALA A 705 -23.87 4.80 -12.43
C ALA A 705 -24.25 5.08 -10.96
N THR A 706 -24.70 6.29 -10.63
CA THR A 706 -25.07 6.68 -9.26
C THR A 706 -26.50 7.19 -9.23
N GLY A 707 -27.32 6.55 -8.41
CA GLY A 707 -28.59 7.13 -8.02
C GLY A 707 -28.38 8.25 -7.03
N ALA A 708 -28.73 9.48 -7.40
CA ALA A 708 -28.79 10.57 -6.43
C ALA A 708 -30.01 10.38 -5.53
N GLY A 709 -29.82 9.77 -4.36
CA GLY A 709 -30.79 9.84 -3.27
C GLY A 709 -30.87 11.25 -2.69
N THR A 710 -31.65 11.41 -1.62
CA THR A 710 -31.68 12.70 -0.90
C THR A 710 -30.38 12.83 -0.10
N PRO A 711 -29.61 13.93 -0.27
CA PRO A 711 -28.42 14.18 0.54
C PRO A 711 -28.76 14.14 2.03
N ALA A 712 -27.81 13.68 2.84
CA ALA A 712 -28.00 13.59 4.27
C ALA A 712 -28.25 14.98 4.89
N ALA A 713 -29.08 15.03 5.93
CA ALA A 713 -29.37 16.25 6.67
C ALA A 713 -28.20 16.63 7.63
N SER A 714 -27.01 16.86 7.07
CA SER A 714 -25.78 17.20 7.78
C SER A 714 -25.13 18.47 7.24
N PRO A 715 -24.52 19.32 8.08
CA PRO A 715 -23.66 20.42 7.61
C PRO A 715 -22.55 19.97 6.67
N LEU A 716 -22.05 18.74 6.82
CA LEU A 716 -21.01 18.16 5.97
C LEU A 716 -21.47 17.95 4.51
N ALA A 717 -22.77 17.83 4.27
CA ALA A 717 -23.34 17.66 2.93
C ALA A 717 -23.59 19.00 2.19
N GLN A 718 -23.43 20.14 2.86
CA GLN A 718 -23.72 21.45 2.27
C GLN A 718 -22.74 21.77 1.14
N GLY A 719 -23.28 22.10 -0.04
CA GLY A 719 -22.48 22.42 -1.23
C GLY A 719 -21.60 21.26 -1.72
N LEU A 720 -21.87 20.03 -1.28
CA LEU A 720 -21.10 18.84 -1.65
C LEU A 720 -21.44 18.41 -3.08
N HIS A 721 -20.44 18.39 -3.96
CA HIS A 721 -20.58 18.04 -5.36
C HIS A 721 -19.41 17.18 -5.84
N ILE A 722 -19.74 16.16 -6.65
CA ILE A 722 -18.77 15.38 -7.41
C ILE A 722 -18.75 15.93 -8.84
N THR A 723 -17.59 16.38 -9.31
CA THR A 723 -17.37 16.75 -10.70
C THR A 723 -16.51 15.70 -11.38
N LYS A 724 -16.91 15.28 -12.59
CA LYS A 724 -16.12 14.42 -13.47
C LYS A 724 -15.77 15.23 -14.72
N ALA A 725 -14.51 15.63 -14.84
CA ALA A 725 -14.03 16.49 -15.93
C ALA A 725 -13.70 15.71 -17.21
#